data_AF-A0A4Q0AHC4-F1
#
_entry.id   AF-A0A4Q0AHC4-F1
#
_cell.length_a   1.000
_cell.length_b   1.000
_cell.length_c   1.000
_cell.angle_alpha   90.00
_cell.angle_beta   90.00
_cell.angle_gamma   90.00
#
_symmetry.space_group_name_H-M   'P 1'
#
loop_
_entity.id
_entity.type
_entity.pdbx_description
1 polymer ?
#
loop_
_entity_poly.entity_id
_entity_poly.type
_entity_poly.pdbx_seq_one_letter_code
_entity_poly.pdbx_strand_id
1 'polypeptide(L)'
;MKALAIVLVLVSVGLGLVFEPVTTDAAQSSLWGNETPTLIKKTDLTDAPSSDCPTYKQDILITDIGTTRSMCVYGDERLKFGTYYEQGRYRAAIEFSYSTSMYTLDGICNFICRYSANTDTLVTQQQVSQNGIGLVVYRNASRRIKQKVISQSLIKYEFDTSRPDFEMKNDNGRYIWTPSFGLSENGTWVVAELYNTGIAVLNTENFTVRQITTDGPGYGYGMNPTEELAISNDGKSVVLAGSNAGLQVYDVIDTCGQKLVGELNIQLGSTRCPSRSLVGNFPNFALAMRPRLIGDGHQLDIVVISWGSLIQRVTFVTKGTTVIPQLQLLSLGDSFSSGEGETNDAFYQPGTNMGIDVCHVSTRAYPALISKRIGVGDNSAKNVSCSGARIGDIIGSKDTYWGQGNRLGGAGLKLTISERTAAQEVALDNYQPGRTLQSNFIERYNPEILTIGIGGNDAGLMGKLRTCAMPGTCEWAQGVGIEETAGEISRLSSTLESFFAQIKEKMSSSRVFVVGYPNIIDPEGVCDPTTAFLLDRTERVFIQRSIRYLNQVINAAANKVGFMYVDIEHSFDGTQLCSGSSSPSMNRVRIGNDTSLIDSLPMLKIIGAETFHPTPEGHSKIADAILSQYPNLAGSPTETTKVEPDSYWTTKKSDQPKMAYATDFAFTTGDASRMTIQVPDGTLQPQSTATLEVRSTPMTLATFVVNDSGGITGSISIPDSLEAGFHTLHLFAVNREGQSIDLYQFLTTGESVGAIQSGVSQRDVNGSLSNIRRVSPAVSNSVASGISDITGVLGAQSSGGLNNSLKKSAPPVISYLEDVPQSVRPVLFGGILVIMAGLLTLCTFLVWKRWVKPAP
;
A
#
# COMPACT_ATOMS: atom_id res chain seq x y z
N MET A 1 30.96 68.92 -16.35
CA MET A 1 30.38 67.61 -15.93
C MET A 1 28.86 67.71 -15.73
N LYS A 2 28.17 68.63 -16.38
CA LYS A 2 27.32 68.40 -17.56
C LYS A 2 28.00 67.59 -18.67
N ALA A 3 27.83 66.27 -18.69
CA ALA A 3 28.12 65.36 -19.83
C ALA A 3 27.71 63.87 -19.59
N LEU A 4 26.88 63.55 -18.59
CA LEU A 4 26.48 62.15 -18.32
C LEU A 4 24.96 61.98 -18.08
N ALA A 5 24.15 62.85 -18.68
CA ALA A 5 22.67 62.79 -18.60
C ALA A 5 22.00 62.79 -19.99
N ILE A 6 22.77 62.62 -21.07
CA ILE A 6 22.29 62.71 -22.46
C ILE A 6 22.80 61.50 -23.25
N VAL A 7 22.43 60.29 -22.82
CA VAL A 7 22.50 59.07 -23.67
C VAL A 7 21.28 58.14 -23.45
N LEU A 8 20.43 58.36 -22.45
CA LEU A 8 19.33 57.42 -22.12
C LEU A 8 17.91 57.95 -22.36
N VAL A 9 17.69 58.80 -23.39
CA VAL A 9 16.36 59.36 -23.71
C VAL A 9 15.94 59.19 -25.18
N LEU A 10 16.71 58.53 -26.06
CA LEU A 10 16.40 58.54 -27.51
C LEU A 10 16.46 57.18 -28.25
N VAL A 11 16.01 56.06 -27.64
CA VAL A 11 15.66 54.82 -28.39
C VAL A 11 14.47 54.07 -27.76
N SER A 12 13.36 54.74 -27.48
CA SER A 12 12.11 54.04 -27.11
C SER A 12 10.85 54.65 -27.74
N VAL A 13 11.00 55.27 -28.91
CA VAL A 13 9.88 55.58 -29.81
C VAL A 13 9.81 54.48 -30.85
N GLY A 14 8.85 53.57 -30.72
CA GLY A 14 8.48 52.66 -31.81
C GLY A 14 8.13 51.24 -31.40
N LEU A 15 7.07 51.05 -30.59
CA LEU A 15 6.06 49.98 -30.73
C LEU A 15 5.07 50.12 -29.57
N GLY A 16 4.18 51.10 -29.70
CA GLY A 16 2.96 51.17 -28.90
C GLY A 16 2.02 50.05 -29.33
N LEU A 17 2.26 48.83 -28.84
CA LEU A 17 1.17 47.87 -28.68
C LEU A 17 0.38 48.36 -27.46
N VAL A 18 -0.75 49.00 -27.74
CA VAL A 18 -1.80 49.20 -26.76
C VAL A 18 -2.22 47.80 -26.32
N PHE A 19 -1.69 47.35 -25.19
CA PHE A 19 -2.36 46.29 -24.43
C PHE A 19 -3.62 46.94 -23.87
N GLU A 20 -4.70 46.93 -24.66
CA GLU A 20 -6.01 46.91 -24.05
C GLU A 20 -5.99 45.73 -23.08
N PRO A 21 -6.35 45.91 -21.80
CA PRO A 21 -6.61 44.76 -20.96
C PRO A 21 -7.75 44.02 -21.65
N VAL A 22 -7.42 42.89 -22.28
CA VAL A 22 -8.41 41.90 -22.67
C VAL A 22 -8.97 41.36 -21.37
N THR A 23 -9.93 42.08 -20.79
CA THR A 23 -10.93 41.48 -19.94
C THR A 23 -11.77 40.62 -20.86
N THR A 24 -11.31 39.41 -21.14
CA THR A 24 -12.24 38.34 -21.48
C THR A 24 -13.04 38.08 -20.20
N ASP A 25 -14.09 38.88 -19.98
CA ASP A 25 -15.30 38.42 -19.32
C ASP A 25 -15.92 37.35 -20.24
N ALA A 26 -15.21 36.24 -20.42
CA ALA A 26 -15.86 35.01 -20.79
C ALA A 26 -16.69 34.65 -19.56
N ALA A 27 -17.99 34.98 -19.60
CA ALA A 27 -18.94 34.54 -18.60
C ALA A 27 -18.64 33.07 -18.28
N GLN A 28 -18.19 32.77 -17.06
CA GLN A 28 -17.83 31.41 -16.67
C GLN A 28 -19.00 30.49 -17.00
N SER A 29 -18.82 29.64 -18.02
CA SER A 29 -19.88 28.77 -18.48
C SER A 29 -20.11 27.66 -17.46
N SER A 30 -21.37 27.39 -17.16
CA SER A 30 -21.81 26.26 -16.34
C SER A 30 -21.22 24.95 -16.87
N LEU A 31 -20.43 24.28 -16.03
CA LEU A 31 -19.66 23.09 -16.37
C LEU A 31 -20.56 21.85 -16.54
N TRP A 32 -21.48 21.63 -15.60
CA TRP A 32 -22.41 20.50 -15.58
C TRP A 32 -23.83 20.88 -16.00
N GLY A 33 -24.26 22.10 -15.73
CA GLY A 33 -25.65 22.56 -15.91
C GLY A 33 -26.09 22.69 -17.37
N ASN A 34 -25.18 23.03 -18.30
CA ASN A 34 -25.56 23.32 -19.69
C ASN A 34 -25.49 22.12 -20.65
N GLU A 35 -24.73 21.06 -20.35
CA GLU A 35 -24.54 19.93 -21.26
C GLU A 35 -24.79 18.57 -20.59
N THR A 36 -25.15 17.55 -21.38
CA THR A 36 -25.37 16.18 -20.86
C THR A 36 -24.02 15.53 -20.56
N PRO A 37 -23.73 15.12 -19.31
CA PRO A 37 -22.48 14.45 -18.98
C PRO A 37 -22.44 13.05 -19.60
N THR A 38 -21.23 12.55 -19.85
CA THR A 38 -20.99 11.23 -20.43
C THR A 38 -20.65 10.24 -19.32
N LEU A 39 -21.40 9.14 -19.24
CA LEU A 39 -21.05 8.00 -18.40
C LEU A 39 -19.92 7.22 -19.07
N ILE A 40 -18.72 7.26 -18.50
CA ILE A 40 -17.52 6.62 -19.08
C ILE A 40 -17.15 5.30 -18.41
N LYS A 41 -17.64 5.05 -17.19
CA LYS A 41 -17.38 3.82 -16.46
C LYS A 41 -18.59 3.43 -15.61
N LYS A 42 -18.84 2.13 -15.56
CA LYS A 42 -19.92 1.51 -14.78
C LYS A 42 -19.43 0.15 -14.25
N THR A 43 -19.58 -0.08 -12.96
CA THR A 43 -19.14 -1.31 -12.28
C THR A 43 -20.17 -1.74 -11.26
N ASP A 44 -20.62 -3.00 -11.32
CA ASP A 44 -21.56 -3.55 -10.35
C ASP A 44 -20.82 -3.91 -9.05
N LEU A 45 -21.45 -3.62 -7.91
CA LEU A 45 -20.93 -3.91 -6.57
C LEU A 45 -21.81 -4.94 -5.88
N THR A 46 -21.20 -5.79 -5.06
CA THR A 46 -21.94 -6.79 -4.26
C THR A 46 -22.62 -6.18 -3.05
N ASP A 47 -22.06 -5.09 -2.49
CA ASP A 47 -22.51 -4.45 -1.25
C ASP A 47 -22.29 -2.93 -1.28
N ALA A 48 -23.06 -2.20 -0.47
CA ALA A 48 -22.97 -0.74 -0.36
C ALA A 48 -21.84 -0.33 0.62
N PRO A 49 -21.03 0.69 0.31
CA PRO A 49 -20.05 1.22 1.25
C PRO A 49 -20.76 1.93 2.42
N SER A 50 -20.15 1.91 3.61
CA SER A 50 -20.65 2.66 4.78
C SER A 50 -20.65 4.16 4.52
N SER A 51 -21.65 4.94 4.94
CA SER A 51 -21.68 6.40 4.70
C SER A 51 -20.88 7.23 5.73
N ASP A 52 -20.51 6.64 6.87
CA ASP A 52 -19.89 7.37 7.99
C ASP A 52 -18.42 7.78 7.75
N CYS A 53 -17.76 7.08 6.82
CA CYS A 53 -16.32 7.12 6.65
C CYS A 53 -15.95 7.43 5.20
N PRO A 54 -15.64 8.66 4.78
CA PRO A 54 -15.33 8.98 3.38
C PRO A 54 -14.16 8.17 2.82
N THR A 55 -13.31 7.64 3.70
CA THR A 55 -12.28 6.65 3.41
C THR A 55 -12.82 5.23 3.63
N TYR A 56 -12.01 4.37 4.23
CA TYR A 56 -12.40 3.10 4.84
C TYR A 56 -11.96 3.12 6.31
N LYS A 57 -12.52 2.22 7.12
CA LYS A 57 -12.13 2.09 8.53
C LYS A 57 -10.88 1.24 8.66
N GLN A 58 -10.00 1.65 9.56
CA GLN A 58 -8.79 0.91 9.93
C GLN A 58 -8.90 0.53 11.40
N ASP A 59 -8.57 -0.72 11.71
CA ASP A 59 -8.46 -1.19 13.08
C ASP A 59 -7.07 -0.83 13.61
N ILE A 60 -7.00 0.22 14.43
CA ILE A 60 -5.74 0.75 14.96
C ILE A 60 -5.73 0.63 16.47
N LEU A 61 -4.62 0.12 17.02
CA LEU A 61 -4.35 0.10 18.46
C LEU A 61 -4.12 1.54 18.94
N ILE A 62 -4.97 2.01 19.86
CA ILE A 62 -4.79 3.31 20.51
C ILE A 62 -3.95 3.10 21.78
N THR A 63 -2.73 3.63 21.78
CA THR A 63 -1.66 3.34 22.73
C THR A 63 -2.03 3.69 24.18
N ASP A 64 -2.63 4.85 24.42
CA ASP A 64 -2.93 5.31 25.80
C ASP A 64 -4.13 4.60 26.45
N ILE A 65 -4.96 3.92 25.65
CA ILE A 65 -6.07 3.09 26.16
C ILE A 65 -5.85 1.58 25.94
N GLY A 66 -4.76 1.19 25.30
CA GLY A 66 -4.36 -0.21 25.07
C GLY A 66 -5.38 -1.05 24.31
N THR A 67 -6.25 -0.43 23.50
CA THR A 67 -7.31 -1.15 22.78
C THR A 67 -7.42 -0.72 21.33
N THR A 68 -7.76 -1.67 20.47
CA THR A 68 -7.98 -1.44 19.03
C THR A 68 -9.33 -0.77 18.80
N ARG A 69 -9.37 0.22 17.92
CA ARG A 69 -10.60 0.88 17.47
C ARG A 69 -10.65 0.93 15.96
N SER A 70 -11.83 0.66 15.41
CA SER A 70 -12.12 0.81 13.99
C SER A 70 -12.40 2.29 13.70
N MET A 71 -11.53 2.95 12.94
CA MET A 71 -11.56 4.40 12.77
C MET A 71 -11.33 4.84 11.33
N CYS A 72 -11.96 5.96 10.95
CA CYS A 72 -11.67 6.65 9.70
C CYS A 72 -10.42 7.49 9.87
N VAL A 73 -9.41 7.26 9.05
CA VAL A 73 -8.14 7.96 9.16
C VAL A 73 -8.01 8.94 8.00
N TYR A 74 -7.72 10.20 8.34
CA TYR A 74 -7.37 11.28 7.42
C TYR A 74 -5.92 11.69 7.64
N GLY A 75 -5.44 12.57 6.78
CA GLY A 75 -4.14 13.19 6.90
C GLY A 75 -3.03 12.45 6.16
N ASP A 76 -1.80 12.90 6.39
CA ASP A 76 -0.59 12.43 5.73
C ASP A 76 0.48 12.10 6.78
N GLU A 77 1.73 12.03 6.35
CA GLU A 77 2.91 11.80 7.21
C GLU A 77 3.12 12.82 8.31
N ARG A 78 2.61 14.04 8.17
CA ARG A 78 2.80 15.10 9.16
C ARG A 78 1.95 14.85 10.39
N LEU A 79 0.71 14.41 10.13
CA LEU A 79 -0.28 14.12 11.15
C LEU A 79 -1.36 13.22 10.54
N LYS A 80 -1.48 12.00 11.05
CA LYS A 80 -2.68 11.20 10.82
C LYS A 80 -3.72 11.53 11.87
N PHE A 81 -4.94 11.68 11.41
CA PHE A 81 -6.09 12.04 12.22
C PHE A 81 -7.14 10.96 12.10
N GLY A 82 -7.34 10.18 13.15
CA GLY A 82 -8.35 9.14 13.23
C GLY A 82 -9.64 9.66 13.86
N THR A 83 -10.80 9.26 13.33
CA THR A 83 -12.11 9.48 13.97
C THR A 83 -12.85 8.16 14.13
N TYR A 84 -13.36 7.89 15.33
CA TYR A 84 -14.11 6.68 15.63
C TYR A 84 -15.35 7.00 16.47
N TYR A 85 -16.32 6.09 16.47
CA TYR A 85 -17.56 6.24 17.24
C TYR A 85 -17.53 5.34 18.46
N GLU A 86 -17.75 5.91 19.65
CA GLU A 86 -17.72 5.18 20.91
C GLU A 86 -18.70 5.81 21.90
N GLN A 87 -19.49 4.97 22.59
CA GLN A 87 -20.46 5.40 23.62
C GLN A 87 -21.43 6.50 23.14
N GLY A 88 -21.88 6.40 21.88
CA GLY A 88 -22.87 7.32 21.32
C GLY A 88 -22.31 8.67 20.83
N ARG A 89 -20.99 8.82 20.71
CA ARG A 89 -20.33 10.06 20.26
C ARG A 89 -19.14 9.76 19.37
N TYR A 90 -18.78 10.72 18.52
CA TYR A 90 -17.50 10.67 17.83
C TYR A 90 -16.35 11.01 18.79
N ARG A 91 -15.20 10.44 18.50
CA ARG A 91 -13.91 10.61 19.19
C ARG A 91 -12.82 10.78 18.15
N ALA A 92 -11.74 11.44 18.53
CA ALA A 92 -10.55 11.58 17.68
C ALA A 92 -9.35 10.88 18.29
N ALA A 93 -8.44 10.46 17.42
CA ALA A 93 -7.12 9.97 17.74
C ALA A 93 -6.12 10.57 16.76
N ILE A 94 -4.85 10.64 17.15
CA ILE A 94 -3.79 11.22 16.31
C ILE A 94 -2.51 10.41 16.37
N GLU A 95 -1.76 10.50 15.29
CA GLU A 95 -0.41 9.97 15.16
C GLU A 95 0.44 11.03 14.45
N PHE A 96 1.54 11.43 15.08
CA PHE A 96 2.49 12.40 14.52
C PHE A 96 3.51 11.70 13.62
N SER A 97 4.21 12.48 12.78
CA SER A 97 5.33 11.99 11.97
C SER A 97 6.31 11.14 12.78
N TYR A 98 6.74 10.04 12.17
CA TYR A 98 7.76 9.13 12.72
C TYR A 98 7.37 8.44 14.04
N SER A 99 6.09 8.51 14.45
CA SER A 99 5.53 7.70 15.52
C SER A 99 4.82 6.48 14.93
N THR A 100 5.00 5.31 15.54
CA THR A 100 4.19 4.12 15.24
C THR A 100 2.97 3.98 16.17
N SER A 101 2.79 4.94 17.08
CA SER A 101 1.78 4.92 18.13
C SER A 101 0.72 5.99 17.90
N MET A 102 -0.54 5.57 17.95
CA MET A 102 -1.71 6.43 17.86
C MET A 102 -2.30 6.70 19.25
N TYR A 103 -2.65 7.94 19.55
CA TYR A 103 -3.10 8.37 20.87
C TYR A 103 -4.46 9.06 20.81
N THR A 104 -5.25 8.97 21.88
CA THR A 104 -6.50 9.72 21.97
C THR A 104 -6.28 11.24 21.88
N LEU A 105 -7.20 11.92 21.20
CA LEU A 105 -7.27 13.39 21.12
C LEU A 105 -8.57 13.88 21.76
N ASP A 106 -8.45 14.46 22.94
CA ASP A 106 -9.58 15.00 23.71
C ASP A 106 -9.94 16.43 23.25
N GLY A 107 -11.20 16.82 23.51
CA GLY A 107 -11.68 18.21 23.34
C GLY A 107 -12.25 18.56 21.97
N ILE A 108 -12.18 17.67 20.98
CA ILE A 108 -12.64 17.92 19.60
C ILE A 108 -13.39 16.72 19.02
N CYS A 109 -14.07 16.92 17.89
CA CYS A 109 -14.74 15.84 17.14
C CYS A 109 -15.80 15.06 17.93
N ASN A 110 -16.61 15.72 18.75
CA ASN A 110 -17.77 15.08 19.40
C ASN A 110 -18.89 14.72 18.38
N PHE A 111 -18.86 15.36 17.21
CA PHE A 111 -19.71 15.13 16.04
C PHE A 111 -18.84 14.86 14.81
N ILE A 112 -19.40 14.97 13.59
CA ILE A 112 -18.64 14.78 12.35
C ILE A 112 -17.46 15.76 12.31
N CYS A 113 -16.28 15.24 11.98
CA CYS A 113 -15.12 16.06 11.70
C CYS A 113 -14.28 15.46 10.58
N ARG A 114 -13.57 16.32 9.85
CA ARG A 114 -12.70 15.99 8.74
C ARG A 114 -11.45 16.85 8.82
N TYR A 115 -10.29 16.23 8.66
CA TYR A 115 -9.00 16.90 8.66
C TYR A 115 -8.38 16.84 7.26
N SER A 116 -7.87 17.97 6.77
CA SER A 116 -7.04 18.04 5.57
C SER A 116 -5.61 18.40 5.96
N ALA A 117 -4.66 17.53 5.63
CA ALA A 117 -3.24 17.81 5.84
C ALA A 117 -2.70 18.84 4.83
N ASN A 118 -3.28 18.92 3.62
CA ASN A 118 -2.84 19.86 2.57
C ASN A 118 -2.85 21.31 3.06
N THR A 119 -3.94 21.71 3.73
CA THR A 119 -4.12 23.05 4.31
C THR A 119 -3.94 23.10 5.83
N ASP A 120 -3.54 21.99 6.47
CA ASP A 120 -3.52 21.81 7.93
C ASP A 120 -4.80 22.36 8.60
N THR A 121 -5.96 21.95 8.07
CA THR A 121 -7.27 22.49 8.42
C THR A 121 -8.19 21.39 8.93
N LEU A 122 -8.79 21.62 10.10
CA LEU A 122 -9.81 20.77 10.70
C LEU A 122 -11.17 21.44 10.57
N VAL A 123 -12.10 20.76 9.92
CA VAL A 123 -13.51 21.17 9.80
C VAL A 123 -14.35 20.23 10.65
N THR A 124 -15.18 20.79 11.52
CA THR A 124 -15.93 19.99 12.49
C THR A 124 -17.28 20.60 12.81
N GLN A 125 -18.23 19.74 13.10
CA GLN A 125 -19.48 20.10 13.75
C GLN A 125 -19.27 20.26 15.26
N GLN A 126 -19.84 21.32 15.85
CA GLN A 126 -19.83 21.54 17.29
C GLN A 126 -21.20 21.97 17.81
N GLN A 127 -21.46 21.69 19.08
CA GLN A 127 -22.63 22.23 19.77
C GLN A 127 -22.44 23.74 19.96
N VAL A 128 -23.20 24.56 19.23
CA VAL A 128 -23.09 26.02 19.24
C VAL A 128 -24.27 26.71 19.95
N SER A 129 -25.34 25.97 20.24
CA SER A 129 -26.45 26.40 21.10
C SER A 129 -27.10 25.19 21.78
N GLN A 130 -28.10 25.36 22.65
CA GLN A 130 -28.77 24.22 23.32
C GLN A 130 -29.34 23.18 22.34
N ASN A 131 -29.76 23.60 21.14
CA ASN A 131 -30.41 22.74 20.14
C ASN A 131 -29.76 22.81 18.74
N GLY A 132 -28.57 23.43 18.61
CA GLY A 132 -27.95 23.69 17.31
C GLY A 132 -26.53 23.15 17.20
N ILE A 133 -26.28 22.39 16.13
CA ILE A 133 -24.94 21.93 15.74
C ILE A 133 -24.44 22.82 14.60
N GLY A 134 -23.35 23.55 14.81
CA GLY A 134 -22.80 24.47 13.81
C GLY A 134 -21.48 23.97 13.24
N LEU A 135 -21.16 24.40 12.03
CA LEU A 135 -19.87 24.16 11.38
C LEU A 135 -18.82 25.14 11.90
N VAL A 136 -17.67 24.61 12.29
CA VAL A 136 -16.52 25.35 12.82
C VAL A 136 -15.26 24.92 12.06
N VAL A 137 -14.37 25.87 11.76
CA VAL A 137 -13.10 25.62 11.08
C VAL A 137 -11.93 26.09 11.93
N TYR A 138 -10.89 25.24 12.01
CA TYR A 138 -9.62 25.53 12.65
C TYR A 138 -8.49 25.36 11.64
N ARG A 139 -7.76 26.44 11.38
CA ARG A 139 -6.51 26.38 10.61
C ARG A 139 -5.33 26.10 11.53
N ASN A 140 -4.24 25.65 10.93
CA ASN A 140 -3.04 25.19 11.64
C ASN A 140 -3.42 24.17 12.74
N ALA A 141 -4.30 23.22 12.40
CA ALA A 141 -4.91 22.31 13.35
C ALA A 141 -3.84 21.50 14.11
N SER A 142 -2.77 21.10 13.43
CA SER A 142 -1.61 20.43 14.04
C SER A 142 -1.02 21.22 15.21
N ARG A 143 -0.94 22.56 15.10
CA ARG A 143 -0.38 23.45 16.14
C ARG A 143 -1.31 23.68 17.33
N ARG A 144 -2.58 23.28 17.20
CA ARG A 144 -3.59 23.39 18.26
C ARG A 144 -3.58 22.16 19.17
N ILE A 145 -2.85 21.10 18.82
CA ILE A 145 -2.73 19.90 19.64
C ILE A 145 -1.70 20.15 20.74
N LYS A 146 -2.11 19.96 22.00
CA LYS A 146 -1.28 20.12 23.18
C LYS A 146 -1.11 18.79 23.89
N GLN A 147 0.12 18.49 24.28
CA GLN A 147 0.42 17.33 25.10
C GLN A 147 -0.01 17.59 26.55
N LYS A 148 -0.71 16.62 27.14
CA LYS A 148 -1.13 16.61 28.53
C LYS A 148 -0.46 15.43 29.23
N VAL A 149 0.53 15.73 30.06
CA VAL A 149 1.24 14.73 30.86
C VAL A 149 0.41 14.44 32.11
N ILE A 150 -0.13 13.22 32.22
CA ILE A 150 -0.93 12.79 33.38
C ILE A 150 -0.02 12.10 34.41
N SER A 151 0.98 11.35 33.96
CA SER A 151 2.05 10.75 34.79
C SER A 151 3.32 10.52 33.95
N GLN A 152 4.40 10.03 34.56
CA GLN A 152 5.67 9.72 33.85
C GLN A 152 5.52 8.70 32.71
N SER A 153 4.41 7.93 32.68
CA SER A 153 4.15 6.88 31.69
C SER A 153 2.83 7.02 30.93
N LEU A 154 2.01 8.05 31.22
CA LEU A 154 0.73 8.28 30.55
C LEU A 154 0.68 9.68 29.93
N ILE A 155 0.75 9.69 28.59
CA ILE A 155 0.65 10.89 27.75
C ILE A 155 -0.72 10.89 27.07
N LYS A 156 -1.43 12.02 27.16
CA LYS A 156 -2.64 12.28 26.37
C LYS A 156 -2.48 13.54 25.54
N TYR A 157 -3.33 13.71 24.53
CA TYR A 157 -3.39 14.93 23.73
C TYR A 157 -4.75 15.60 23.85
N GLU A 158 -4.74 16.93 23.87
CA GLU A 158 -5.94 17.77 23.94
C GLU A 158 -5.88 18.81 22.82
N PHE A 159 -7.01 19.06 22.15
CA PHE A 159 -7.11 20.04 21.08
C PHE A 159 -7.56 21.40 21.62
N ASP A 160 -6.83 22.47 21.28
CA ASP A 160 -7.19 23.84 21.62
C ASP A 160 -8.32 24.37 20.72
N THR A 161 -9.54 24.30 21.23
CA THR A 161 -10.76 24.80 20.58
C THR A 161 -10.99 26.30 20.77
N SER A 162 -10.12 26.99 21.51
CA SER A 162 -10.25 28.43 21.70
C SER A 162 -10.02 29.18 20.39
N ARG A 163 -10.82 30.24 20.18
CA ARG A 163 -10.70 31.16 19.03
C ARG A 163 -10.70 30.39 17.69
N PRO A 164 -11.84 29.81 17.29
CA PRO A 164 -11.97 29.22 15.96
C PRO A 164 -11.65 30.25 14.88
N ASP A 165 -11.07 29.80 13.77
CA ASP A 165 -10.76 30.68 12.63
C ASP A 165 -12.04 31.10 11.90
N PHE A 166 -13.05 30.22 11.89
CA PHE A 166 -14.37 30.50 11.32
C PHE A 166 -15.49 29.75 12.03
N GLU A 167 -16.65 30.39 12.10
CA GLU A 167 -17.90 29.84 12.62
C GLU A 167 -19.04 30.14 11.65
N MET A 168 -19.81 29.14 11.27
CA MET A 168 -20.94 29.30 10.35
C MET A 168 -22.09 30.07 11.02
N LYS A 169 -22.19 31.35 10.67
CA LYS A 169 -23.20 32.29 11.18
C LYS A 169 -23.88 33.01 10.02
N ASN A 170 -25.14 33.36 10.21
CA ASN A 170 -25.83 34.27 9.30
C ASN A 170 -25.37 35.72 9.49
N ASP A 171 -25.84 36.60 8.62
CA ASP A 171 -25.65 38.06 8.66
C ASP A 171 -25.98 38.72 10.01
N ASN A 172 -26.93 38.17 10.76
CA ASN A 172 -27.31 38.61 12.10
C ASN A 172 -26.43 38.01 13.23
N GLY A 173 -25.36 37.28 12.89
CA GLY A 173 -24.45 36.66 13.85
C GLY A 173 -25.00 35.43 14.57
N ARG A 174 -26.15 34.89 14.16
CA ARG A 174 -26.71 33.64 14.71
C ARG A 174 -26.13 32.43 14.00
N TYR A 175 -25.84 31.37 14.76
CA TYR A 175 -25.39 30.11 14.20
C TYR A 175 -26.43 29.46 13.29
N ILE A 176 -25.96 28.88 12.19
CA ILE A 176 -26.79 28.08 11.28
C ILE A 176 -26.55 26.61 11.59
N TRP A 177 -27.63 25.84 11.69
CA TRP A 177 -27.52 24.39 11.87
C TRP A 177 -27.05 23.75 10.55
N THR A 178 -25.95 23.00 10.63
CA THR A 178 -25.32 22.31 9.50
C THR A 178 -25.29 20.80 9.74
N PRO A 179 -26.29 20.02 9.29
CA PRO A 179 -26.40 18.59 9.57
C PRO A 179 -25.34 17.74 8.83
N SER A 180 -24.90 18.15 7.64
CA SER A 180 -23.85 17.49 6.85
C SER A 180 -22.89 18.50 6.21
N PHE A 181 -21.68 18.03 5.87
CA PHE A 181 -20.72 18.80 5.10
C PHE A 181 -19.74 17.90 4.33
N GLY A 182 -19.18 18.42 3.25
CA GLY A 182 -18.08 17.85 2.47
C GLY A 182 -16.87 18.78 2.45
N LEU A 183 -15.68 18.21 2.33
CA LEU A 183 -14.39 18.92 2.25
C LEU A 183 -13.70 18.51 0.95
N SER A 184 -13.17 19.48 0.18
CA SER A 184 -12.40 19.20 -1.04
C SER A 184 -11.10 18.46 -0.73
N GLU A 185 -10.56 17.71 -1.69
CA GLU A 185 -9.32 16.93 -1.51
C GLU A 185 -8.13 17.82 -1.14
N ASN A 186 -8.03 19.01 -1.76
CA ASN A 186 -7.00 19.99 -1.41
C ASN A 186 -7.26 20.71 -0.07
N GLY A 187 -8.42 20.53 0.55
CA GLY A 187 -8.80 21.15 1.81
C GLY A 187 -9.16 22.63 1.74
N THR A 188 -9.18 23.24 0.55
CA THR A 188 -9.43 24.69 0.36
C THR A 188 -10.92 25.03 0.45
N TRP A 189 -11.81 24.09 0.10
CA TRP A 189 -13.24 24.34 0.00
C TRP A 189 -14.07 23.39 0.85
N VAL A 190 -15.10 23.95 1.50
CA VAL A 190 -16.12 23.20 2.22
C VAL A 190 -17.45 23.45 1.55
N VAL A 191 -18.25 22.40 1.38
CA VAL A 191 -19.67 22.49 1.09
C VAL A 191 -20.43 22.06 2.33
N ALA A 192 -21.41 22.84 2.76
CA ALA A 192 -22.20 22.57 3.95
C ALA A 192 -23.68 22.62 3.64
N GLU A 193 -24.40 21.63 4.17
CA GLU A 193 -25.85 21.67 4.26
C GLU A 193 -26.27 22.78 5.23
N LEU A 194 -27.28 23.55 4.84
CA LEU A 194 -27.94 24.52 5.70
C LEU A 194 -29.35 24.00 6.00
N TYR A 195 -29.63 23.70 7.26
CA TYR A 195 -30.91 23.12 7.68
C TYR A 195 -32.10 23.93 7.14
N ASN A 196 -32.99 23.28 6.38
CA ASN A 196 -34.17 23.86 5.70
C ASN A 196 -33.90 25.05 4.76
N THR A 197 -32.63 25.39 4.49
CA THR A 197 -32.26 26.61 3.77
C THR A 197 -31.29 26.36 2.63
N GLY A 198 -31.01 25.09 2.28
CA GLY A 198 -30.26 24.72 1.08
C GLY A 198 -28.79 24.45 1.37
N ILE A 199 -27.88 24.89 0.50
CA ILE A 199 -26.46 24.52 0.54
C ILE A 199 -25.61 25.77 0.42
N ALA A 200 -24.49 25.82 1.13
CA ALA A 200 -23.46 26.84 0.96
C ALA A 200 -22.08 26.26 0.73
N VAL A 201 -21.26 27.03 0.00
CA VAL A 201 -19.84 26.79 -0.16
C VAL A 201 -19.04 27.81 0.64
N LEU A 202 -17.97 27.35 1.27
CA LEU A 202 -17.06 28.11 2.11
C LEU A 202 -15.64 27.92 1.59
N ASN A 203 -14.93 29.01 1.34
CA ASN A 203 -13.48 28.99 1.13
C ASN A 203 -12.78 29.03 2.50
N THR A 204 -11.91 28.08 2.79
CA THR A 204 -11.26 27.93 4.10
C THR A 204 -10.06 28.87 4.31
N GLU A 205 -9.60 29.56 3.27
CA GLU A 205 -8.46 30.47 3.35
C GLU A 205 -8.89 31.90 3.66
N ASN A 206 -9.92 32.38 2.96
CA ASN A 206 -10.44 33.74 3.08
C ASN A 206 -11.81 33.82 3.78
N PHE A 207 -12.42 32.68 4.11
CA PHE A 207 -13.71 32.56 4.79
C PHE A 207 -14.90 33.22 4.09
N THR A 208 -14.83 33.38 2.77
CA THR A 208 -16.00 33.78 2.00
C THR A 208 -17.01 32.63 1.94
N VAL A 209 -18.25 32.92 2.30
CA VAL A 209 -19.37 31.98 2.19
C VAL A 209 -20.36 32.43 1.12
N ARG A 210 -20.81 31.49 0.30
CA ARG A 210 -21.82 31.69 -0.72
C ARG A 210 -22.87 30.59 -0.62
N GLN A 211 -24.11 30.96 -0.32
CA GLN A 211 -25.26 30.06 -0.40
C GLN A 211 -25.63 29.87 -1.87
N ILE A 212 -25.51 28.65 -2.38
CA ILE A 212 -25.64 28.34 -3.82
C ILE A 212 -27.06 27.93 -4.22
N THR A 213 -27.86 27.50 -3.25
CA THR A 213 -29.29 27.20 -3.39
C THR A 213 -30.01 27.49 -2.08
N THR A 214 -31.25 27.96 -2.18
CA THR A 214 -32.18 28.13 -1.05
C THR A 214 -33.14 26.96 -0.90
N ASP A 215 -33.16 26.06 -1.89
CA ASP A 215 -33.98 24.85 -1.88
C ASP A 215 -33.20 23.77 -1.11
N GLY A 216 -33.51 23.62 0.18
CA GLY A 216 -33.03 22.50 1.00
C GLY A 216 -34.09 21.40 1.09
N PRO A 217 -33.70 20.15 1.38
CA PRO A 217 -34.67 19.11 1.64
C PRO A 217 -35.50 19.47 2.88
N GLY A 218 -36.82 19.29 2.77
CA GLY A 218 -37.75 19.64 3.84
C GLY A 218 -37.63 18.66 5.01
N TYR A 219 -37.04 19.09 6.12
CA TYR A 219 -37.04 18.30 7.35
C TYR A 219 -38.43 18.30 8.00
N GLY A 220 -38.83 17.16 8.57
CA GLY A 220 -40.12 17.01 9.26
C GLY A 220 -41.31 16.64 8.37
N TYR A 221 -41.10 16.44 7.06
CA TYR A 221 -42.11 15.97 6.12
C TYR A 221 -41.75 14.56 5.61
N GLY A 222 -42.05 13.52 6.40
CA GLY A 222 -41.74 12.12 6.06
C GLY A 222 -40.39 11.64 6.60
N MET A 223 -39.69 10.79 5.85
CA MET A 223 -38.33 10.35 6.21
C MET A 223 -37.34 11.47 5.93
N ASN A 224 -36.61 11.91 6.97
CA ASN A 224 -35.62 12.97 6.83
C ASN A 224 -34.50 12.57 5.83
N PRO A 225 -33.95 13.55 5.09
CA PRO A 225 -32.81 13.34 4.21
C PRO A 225 -31.55 12.95 5.00
N THR A 226 -30.64 12.25 4.35
CA THR A 226 -29.26 12.08 4.82
C THR A 226 -28.35 12.49 3.67
N GLU A 227 -27.89 13.74 3.70
CA GLU A 227 -27.10 14.32 2.61
C GLU A 227 -25.63 13.89 2.66
N GLU A 228 -25.10 13.52 1.51
CA GLU A 228 -23.68 13.35 1.25
C GLU A 228 -23.23 14.40 0.23
N LEU A 229 -22.26 15.24 0.63
CA LEU A 229 -21.85 16.40 -0.13
C LEU A 229 -20.38 16.28 -0.59
N ALA A 230 -20.09 16.72 -1.80
CA ALA A 230 -18.74 16.82 -2.33
C ALA A 230 -18.53 18.15 -3.09
N ILE A 231 -17.29 18.63 -3.11
CA ILE A 231 -16.91 19.88 -3.77
C ILE A 231 -15.55 19.72 -4.45
N SER A 232 -15.39 20.29 -5.66
CA SER A 232 -14.14 20.26 -6.43
C SER A 232 -13.03 21.09 -5.77
N ASN A 233 -11.77 20.84 -6.15
CA ASN A 233 -10.61 21.55 -5.58
C ASN A 233 -10.59 23.04 -5.92
N ASP A 234 -11.27 23.47 -6.98
CA ASP A 234 -11.43 24.88 -7.35
C ASP A 234 -12.70 25.52 -6.77
N GLY A 235 -13.54 24.75 -6.08
CA GLY A 235 -14.80 25.21 -5.48
C GLY A 235 -15.95 25.45 -6.44
N LYS A 236 -15.79 25.11 -7.73
CA LYS A 236 -16.75 25.44 -8.79
C LYS A 236 -17.79 24.37 -9.06
N SER A 237 -17.59 23.14 -8.61
CA SER A 237 -18.56 22.06 -8.75
C SER A 237 -18.92 21.50 -7.39
N VAL A 238 -20.22 21.32 -7.15
CA VAL A 238 -20.76 20.76 -5.91
C VAL A 238 -21.72 19.63 -6.23
N VAL A 239 -21.60 18.51 -5.52
CA VAL A 239 -22.52 17.38 -5.63
C VAL A 239 -23.33 17.26 -4.35
N LEU A 240 -24.64 17.17 -4.52
CA LEU A 240 -25.60 16.72 -3.53
C LEU A 240 -26.02 15.29 -3.88
N ALA A 241 -25.77 14.37 -2.97
CA ALA A 241 -26.24 12.99 -3.00
C ALA A 241 -26.85 12.61 -1.65
N GLY A 242 -27.35 11.39 -1.52
CA GLY A 242 -27.78 10.84 -0.25
C GLY A 242 -29.12 10.11 -0.30
N SER A 243 -29.56 9.65 0.87
CA SER A 243 -30.88 9.06 1.06
C SER A 243 -31.93 10.16 1.15
N ASN A 244 -33.01 10.06 0.37
CA ASN A 244 -34.07 11.08 0.26
C ASN A 244 -33.56 12.50 -0.11
N ALA A 245 -32.33 12.61 -0.62
CA ALA A 245 -31.70 13.89 -1.03
C ALA A 245 -31.61 14.04 -2.57
N GLY A 246 -31.75 12.94 -3.32
CA GLY A 246 -31.60 12.92 -4.77
C GLY A 246 -30.14 12.80 -5.22
N LEU A 247 -29.87 13.15 -6.47
CA LEU A 247 -28.52 13.25 -7.03
C LEU A 247 -28.44 14.46 -7.96
N GLN A 248 -27.78 15.51 -7.51
CA GLN A 248 -27.71 16.80 -8.20
C GLN A 248 -26.28 17.36 -8.18
N VAL A 249 -25.85 17.92 -9.31
CA VAL A 249 -24.57 18.63 -9.45
C VAL A 249 -24.87 20.11 -9.68
N TYR A 250 -24.19 21.00 -8.97
CA TYR A 250 -24.29 22.46 -9.06
C TYR A 250 -22.98 23.06 -9.57
N ASP A 251 -23.08 24.06 -10.43
CA ASP A 251 -21.95 24.88 -10.89
C ASP A 251 -21.93 26.22 -10.16
N VAL A 252 -20.90 26.46 -9.37
CA VAL A 252 -20.69 27.71 -8.66
C VAL A 252 -19.97 28.68 -9.59
N ILE A 253 -20.76 29.52 -10.27
CA ILE A 253 -20.28 30.61 -11.13
C ILE A 253 -20.47 31.97 -10.43
N ASP A 254 -19.76 32.99 -10.90
CA ASP A 254 -19.76 34.31 -10.26
C ASP A 254 -21.11 35.03 -10.25
N THR A 255 -22.00 34.69 -11.17
CA THR A 255 -23.33 35.30 -11.30
C THR A 255 -24.42 34.64 -10.46
N CYS A 256 -24.08 33.59 -9.69
CA CYS A 256 -25.05 32.86 -8.88
C CYS A 256 -24.71 32.85 -7.38
N GLY A 257 -25.70 32.45 -6.59
CA GLY A 257 -25.65 32.38 -5.15
C GLY A 257 -25.90 33.71 -4.45
N GLN A 258 -25.88 33.66 -3.12
CA GLN A 258 -26.13 34.82 -2.25
C GLN A 258 -25.33 34.72 -0.94
N LYS A 259 -25.35 35.78 -0.15
CA LYS A 259 -24.83 35.75 1.23
C LYS A 259 -25.77 34.95 2.14
N LEU A 260 -25.23 34.42 3.22
CA LEU A 260 -26.03 33.75 4.26
C LEU A 260 -26.96 34.75 4.97
N VAL A 261 -28.25 34.62 4.71
CA VAL A 261 -29.31 35.43 5.33
C VAL A 261 -30.03 34.64 6.42
N GLY A 262 -30.31 35.31 7.54
CA GLY A 262 -30.81 34.66 8.75
C GLY A 262 -32.31 34.34 8.82
N GLU A 263 -33.12 34.92 7.93
CA GLU A 263 -34.57 34.70 7.87
C GLU A 263 -35.01 34.48 6.41
N LEU A 264 -36.15 33.81 6.24
CA LEU A 264 -36.92 33.60 4.99
C LEU A 264 -37.42 34.93 4.38
N ASN A 265 -36.62 35.99 4.42
CA ASN A 265 -36.80 37.11 3.51
C ASN A 265 -36.45 36.58 2.14
N ILE A 266 -37.48 36.22 1.38
CA ILE A 266 -37.41 35.97 -0.05
C ILE A 266 -36.72 37.21 -0.64
N GLN A 267 -35.40 37.13 -0.81
CA GLN A 267 -34.64 38.12 -1.55
C GLN A 267 -35.10 37.95 -2.99
N LEU A 268 -36.04 38.81 -3.41
CA LEU A 268 -36.39 39.00 -4.82
C LEU A 268 -35.09 39.37 -5.56
N GLY A 269 -34.43 38.36 -6.17
CA GLY A 269 -33.11 38.48 -6.79
C GLY A 269 -32.12 37.35 -6.48
N SER A 270 -32.42 36.41 -5.56
CA SER A 270 -31.53 35.27 -5.29
C SER A 270 -31.40 34.36 -6.52
N THR A 271 -30.19 34.25 -7.08
CA THR A 271 -29.96 33.44 -8.29
C THR A 271 -29.43 32.07 -7.88
N ARG A 272 -30.27 31.04 -7.89
CA ARG A 272 -29.84 29.64 -7.71
C ARG A 272 -28.72 29.32 -8.71
N CYS A 273 -27.67 28.66 -8.24
CA CYS A 273 -26.59 28.23 -9.12
C CYS A 273 -27.09 27.19 -10.15
N PRO A 274 -26.62 27.26 -11.41
CA PRO A 274 -26.94 26.26 -12.42
C PRO A 274 -26.75 24.86 -11.87
N SER A 275 -27.70 23.97 -12.13
CA SER A 275 -27.64 22.62 -11.58
C SER A 275 -28.26 21.60 -12.51
N ARG A 276 -27.84 20.34 -12.37
CA ARG A 276 -28.31 19.21 -13.16
C ARG A 276 -28.60 18.03 -12.26
N SER A 277 -29.80 17.46 -12.38
CA SER A 277 -30.14 16.19 -11.76
C SER A 277 -29.60 15.04 -12.62
N LEU A 278 -28.96 14.06 -11.97
CA LEU A 278 -28.50 12.82 -12.62
C LEU A 278 -29.39 11.62 -12.26
N VAL A 279 -30.46 11.83 -11.49
CA VAL A 279 -31.40 10.76 -11.09
C VAL A 279 -31.99 10.06 -12.32
N GLY A 280 -32.29 10.82 -13.38
CA GLY A 280 -32.85 10.28 -14.63
C GLY A 280 -31.95 9.30 -15.38
N ASN A 281 -30.65 9.23 -15.04
CA ASN A 281 -29.72 8.26 -15.61
C ASN A 281 -29.89 6.85 -15.02
N PHE A 282 -30.65 6.71 -13.93
CA PHE A 282 -30.76 5.48 -13.16
C PHE A 282 -32.23 5.04 -13.00
N PRO A 283 -32.65 3.98 -13.71
CA PRO A 283 -33.95 3.37 -13.47
C PRO A 283 -34.05 2.90 -12.01
N ASN A 284 -35.21 3.15 -11.38
CA ASN A 284 -35.48 2.79 -10.00
C ASN A 284 -34.48 3.34 -8.98
N PHE A 285 -33.92 4.53 -9.21
CA PHE A 285 -33.03 5.18 -8.25
C PHE A 285 -33.60 5.17 -6.82
N ALA A 286 -32.81 4.65 -5.87
CA ALA A 286 -33.15 4.67 -4.45
C ALA A 286 -32.35 5.75 -3.71
N LEU A 287 -31.03 5.71 -3.83
CA LEU A 287 -30.13 6.72 -3.27
C LEU A 287 -28.80 6.73 -4.02
N ALA A 288 -28.04 7.80 -3.82
CA ALA A 288 -26.63 7.86 -4.18
C ALA A 288 -25.79 8.16 -2.94
N MET A 289 -24.57 7.65 -2.91
CA MET A 289 -23.63 7.82 -1.81
C MET A 289 -22.20 7.86 -2.34
N ARG A 290 -21.29 8.35 -1.51
CA ARG A 290 -19.88 8.57 -1.83
C ARG A 290 -19.66 9.43 -3.08
N PRO A 291 -20.31 10.59 -3.23
CA PRO A 291 -20.00 11.48 -4.34
C PRO A 291 -18.55 11.94 -4.22
N ARG A 292 -17.83 11.92 -5.34
CA ARG A 292 -16.47 12.42 -5.40
C ARG A 292 -16.19 13.12 -6.72
N LEU A 293 -15.82 14.39 -6.61
CA LEU A 293 -15.30 15.18 -7.72
C LEU A 293 -13.79 15.06 -7.75
N ILE A 294 -13.24 14.75 -8.93
CA ILE A 294 -11.80 14.55 -9.12
C ILE A 294 -11.21 15.83 -9.72
N GLY A 295 -10.10 16.29 -9.14
CA GLY A 295 -9.41 17.49 -9.62
C GLY A 295 -10.28 18.75 -9.54
N ASP A 296 -10.40 19.44 -10.66
CA ASP A 296 -11.22 20.65 -10.88
C ASP A 296 -12.72 20.34 -11.11
N GLY A 297 -13.15 19.09 -10.95
CA GLY A 297 -14.57 18.73 -10.98
C GLY A 297 -15.11 18.36 -12.35
N HIS A 298 -14.25 18.13 -13.35
CA HIS A 298 -14.64 17.60 -14.66
C HIS A 298 -15.10 16.13 -14.63
N GLN A 299 -14.80 15.40 -13.55
CA GLN A 299 -15.12 13.99 -13.38
C GLN A 299 -15.80 13.77 -12.03
N LEU A 300 -16.94 13.07 -12.06
CA LEU A 300 -17.71 12.66 -10.89
C LEU A 300 -17.69 11.13 -10.80
N ASP A 301 -17.19 10.61 -9.68
CA ASP A 301 -17.30 9.21 -9.30
C ASP A 301 -18.29 9.06 -8.13
N ILE A 302 -19.20 8.09 -8.20
CA ILE A 302 -20.27 7.94 -7.21
C ILE A 302 -20.82 6.52 -7.17
N VAL A 303 -21.35 6.10 -6.01
CA VAL A 303 -22.11 4.86 -5.86
C VAL A 303 -23.60 5.16 -5.90
N VAL A 304 -24.32 4.42 -6.73
CA VAL A 304 -25.77 4.51 -6.90
C VAL A 304 -26.40 3.19 -6.51
N ILE A 305 -27.46 3.26 -5.71
CA ILE A 305 -28.29 2.11 -5.34
C ILE A 305 -29.65 2.30 -5.99
N SER A 306 -30.10 1.28 -6.72
CA SER A 306 -31.45 1.21 -7.26
C SER A 306 -32.30 0.21 -6.49
N TRP A 307 -33.61 0.46 -6.40
CA TRP A 307 -34.59 -0.48 -5.85
C TRP A 307 -34.51 -1.81 -6.62
N GLY A 308 -34.40 -2.92 -5.89
CA GLY A 308 -34.04 -4.23 -6.45
C GLY A 308 -32.59 -4.67 -6.15
N SER A 309 -31.88 -3.97 -5.27
CA SER A 309 -30.53 -4.28 -4.77
C SER A 309 -29.41 -4.22 -5.81
N LEU A 310 -29.61 -3.47 -6.90
CA LEU A 310 -28.52 -3.19 -7.84
C LEU A 310 -27.69 -2.02 -7.29
N ILE A 311 -26.44 -2.32 -6.95
CA ILE A 311 -25.47 -1.35 -6.44
C ILE A 311 -24.42 -1.16 -7.52
N GLN A 312 -24.21 0.08 -7.96
CA GLN A 312 -23.31 0.38 -9.08
C GLN A 312 -22.40 1.54 -8.72
N ARG A 313 -21.12 1.40 -9.00
CA ARG A 313 -20.20 2.53 -9.06
C ARG A 313 -20.15 3.06 -10.48
N VAL A 314 -20.30 4.37 -10.63
CA VAL A 314 -20.40 5.04 -11.92
C VAL A 314 -19.51 6.27 -11.97
N THR A 315 -18.93 6.50 -13.14
CA THR A 315 -18.08 7.65 -13.39
C THR A 315 -18.63 8.46 -14.55
N PHE A 316 -18.98 9.71 -14.27
CA PHE A 316 -19.37 10.70 -15.27
C PHE A 316 -18.21 11.66 -15.56
N VAL A 317 -18.13 12.12 -16.81
CA VAL A 317 -17.30 13.26 -17.21
C VAL A 317 -18.15 14.31 -17.92
N THR A 318 -17.73 15.56 -17.83
CA THR A 318 -18.32 16.67 -18.58
C THR A 318 -18.09 16.47 -20.09
N LYS A 319 -19.03 16.93 -20.92
CA LYS A 319 -18.95 16.71 -22.37
C LYS A 319 -17.71 17.39 -22.97
N GLY A 320 -17.07 16.73 -23.94
CA GLY A 320 -15.81 17.18 -24.55
C GLY A 320 -14.58 17.03 -23.66
N THR A 321 -14.75 16.60 -22.41
CA THR A 321 -13.65 16.40 -21.47
C THR A 321 -13.12 14.97 -21.59
N THR A 322 -11.88 14.84 -22.05
CA THR A 322 -11.11 13.58 -21.98
C THR A 322 -10.16 13.65 -20.78
N VAL A 323 -10.68 13.96 -19.57
CA VAL A 323 -9.82 14.01 -18.37
C VAL A 323 -9.83 12.64 -17.73
N ILE A 324 -8.88 11.81 -18.16
CA ILE A 324 -8.22 10.88 -17.26
C ILE A 324 -7.11 11.72 -16.63
N PRO A 325 -6.96 11.82 -15.30
CA PRO A 325 -5.84 12.55 -14.70
C PRO A 325 -4.53 11.97 -15.21
N GLN A 326 -3.90 12.64 -16.18
CA GLN A 326 -2.75 12.11 -16.92
C GLN A 326 -1.50 12.29 -16.06
N LEU A 327 -0.99 11.19 -15.49
CA LEU A 327 0.35 11.21 -14.90
C LEU A 327 1.37 11.32 -16.03
N GLN A 328 2.42 12.09 -15.84
CA GLN A 328 3.52 12.13 -16.80
C GLN A 328 4.42 10.90 -16.65
N LEU A 329 4.66 10.46 -15.41
CA LEU A 329 5.47 9.28 -15.09
C LEU A 329 4.77 8.42 -14.03
N LEU A 330 4.55 7.14 -14.34
CA LEU A 330 4.16 6.14 -13.36
C LEU A 330 5.22 5.04 -13.31
N SER A 331 5.57 4.58 -12.12
CA SER A 331 6.55 3.51 -11.94
C SER A 331 5.94 2.34 -11.19
N LEU A 332 6.07 1.15 -11.79
CA LEU A 332 5.61 -0.13 -11.25
C LEU A 332 6.83 -1.01 -10.95
N GLY A 333 6.62 -2.03 -10.14
CA GLY A 333 7.62 -3.06 -9.94
C GLY A 333 7.69 -3.62 -8.53
N ASP A 334 8.82 -4.26 -8.27
CA ASP A 334 9.17 -4.87 -6.99
C ASP A 334 10.04 -3.96 -6.11
N SER A 335 10.80 -4.57 -5.20
CA SER A 335 11.66 -3.92 -4.22
C SER A 335 12.79 -3.09 -4.83
N PHE A 336 13.32 -3.48 -5.99
CA PHE A 336 14.37 -2.70 -6.68
C PHE A 336 13.82 -1.40 -7.26
N SER A 337 12.52 -1.36 -7.56
CA SER A 337 11.80 -0.15 -7.99
C SER A 337 11.28 0.66 -6.80
N SER A 338 10.84 -0.02 -5.73
CA SER A 338 10.29 0.65 -4.55
C SER A 338 11.38 1.40 -3.80
N GLY A 339 12.57 0.81 -3.70
CA GLY A 339 13.68 1.36 -2.93
C GLY A 339 13.79 0.77 -1.54
N GLU A 340 13.36 -0.49 -1.39
CA GLU A 340 13.83 -1.37 -0.32
C GLU A 340 15.35 -1.27 -0.19
N GLY A 341 15.88 -1.34 1.02
CA GLY A 341 17.31 -1.10 1.25
C GLY A 341 17.65 0.34 1.58
N GLU A 342 16.64 1.17 1.85
CA GLU A 342 16.84 2.50 2.38
C GLU A 342 17.57 2.43 3.74
N THR A 343 18.52 3.33 3.92
CA THR A 343 19.40 3.43 5.10
C THR A 343 18.84 4.30 6.21
N ASN A 344 17.71 4.98 5.95
CA ASN A 344 17.04 5.85 6.88
C ASN A 344 15.55 5.91 6.54
N ASP A 345 14.72 5.36 7.42
CA ASP A 345 13.28 5.24 7.24
C ASP A 345 12.56 6.56 6.97
N ALA A 346 13.16 7.69 7.35
CA ALA A 346 12.61 9.01 7.03
C ALA A 346 12.52 9.30 5.53
N PHE A 347 13.17 8.50 4.68
CA PHE A 347 13.06 8.61 3.22
C PHE A 347 12.04 7.65 2.61
N TYR A 348 11.52 6.67 3.36
CA TYR A 348 10.37 5.91 2.90
C TYR A 348 9.14 6.81 2.84
N GLN A 349 8.37 6.64 1.76
CA GLN A 349 7.15 7.37 1.55
C GLN A 349 6.15 6.99 2.63
N PRO A 350 5.34 7.96 3.04
CA PRO A 350 4.32 7.78 4.07
C PRO A 350 3.40 6.62 3.78
N GLY A 351 3.08 5.82 4.80
CA GLY A 351 2.19 4.67 4.63
C GLY A 351 2.79 3.53 3.83
N THR A 352 4.09 3.55 3.50
CA THR A 352 4.75 2.46 2.79
C THR A 352 5.75 1.68 3.62
N ASN A 353 6.03 2.11 4.85
CA ASN A 353 6.87 1.39 5.83
C ASN A 353 6.18 1.35 7.21
N MET A 354 4.94 0.85 7.28
CA MET A 354 4.23 0.74 8.57
C MET A 354 3.10 -0.29 8.58
N GLY A 355 2.93 -0.96 9.73
CA GLY A 355 1.85 -1.93 9.91
C GLY A 355 1.88 -3.01 8.83
N ILE A 356 0.78 -3.18 8.11
CA ILE A 356 0.68 -4.12 6.98
C ILE A 356 1.21 -3.53 5.66
N ASP A 357 1.43 -2.22 5.60
CA ASP A 357 1.80 -1.50 4.39
C ASP A 357 3.30 -1.29 4.39
N VAL A 358 4.00 -2.35 3.98
CA VAL A 358 5.46 -2.48 3.95
C VAL A 358 5.97 -2.60 2.51
N CYS A 359 5.43 -1.74 1.62
CA CYS A 359 5.89 -1.69 0.23
C CYS A 359 7.24 -1.00 0.05
N HIS A 360 7.72 -0.30 1.08
CA HIS A 360 9.03 0.33 1.17
C HIS A 360 9.35 1.18 -0.06
N VAL A 361 8.53 2.19 -0.32
CA VAL A 361 8.73 3.11 -1.46
C VAL A 361 9.60 4.28 -1.02
N SER A 362 10.87 4.33 -1.39
CA SER A 362 11.79 5.42 -1.02
C SER A 362 11.67 6.64 -1.95
N THR A 363 11.75 7.83 -1.37
CA THR A 363 11.93 9.12 -2.08
C THR A 363 13.31 9.29 -2.72
N ARG A 364 14.24 8.36 -2.43
CA ARG A 364 15.57 8.22 -3.03
C ARG A 364 15.68 6.98 -3.94
N ALA A 365 14.59 6.26 -4.16
CA ALA A 365 14.53 5.21 -5.16
C ALA A 365 14.74 5.79 -6.57
N TYR A 366 15.26 4.98 -7.49
CA TYR A 366 15.59 5.44 -8.84
C TYR A 366 14.40 6.09 -9.58
N PRO A 367 13.12 5.67 -9.40
CA PRO A 367 11.99 6.36 -10.04
C PRO A 367 11.83 7.81 -9.58
N ALA A 368 11.99 8.06 -8.28
CA ALA A 368 11.89 9.40 -7.69
C ALA A 368 13.10 10.28 -8.05
N LEU A 369 14.27 9.68 -8.26
CA LEU A 369 15.45 10.40 -8.73
C LEU A 369 15.33 10.78 -10.21
N ILE A 370 14.78 9.88 -11.04
CA ILE A 370 14.53 10.17 -12.45
C ILE A 370 13.57 11.34 -12.57
N SER A 371 12.39 11.31 -11.92
CA SER A 371 11.40 12.39 -12.02
C SER A 371 12.00 13.76 -11.72
N LYS A 372 12.78 13.87 -10.63
CA LYS A 372 13.49 15.09 -10.24
C LYS A 372 14.49 15.55 -11.30
N ARG A 373 15.26 14.64 -11.89
CA ARG A 373 16.29 14.97 -12.89
C ARG A 373 15.71 15.38 -14.25
N ILE A 374 14.56 14.84 -14.62
CA ILE A 374 13.87 15.18 -15.88
C ILE A 374 12.84 16.33 -15.69
N GLY A 375 12.76 16.91 -14.49
CA GLY A 375 11.92 18.06 -14.21
C GLY A 375 10.42 17.76 -14.11
N VAL A 376 10.04 16.51 -13.87
CA VAL A 376 8.65 16.10 -13.65
C VAL A 376 8.32 16.29 -12.17
N GLY A 377 7.34 17.16 -11.87
CA GLY A 377 6.94 17.46 -10.50
C GLY A 377 6.35 16.25 -9.76
N ASP A 378 6.42 16.25 -8.43
CA ASP A 378 5.98 15.15 -7.57
C ASP A 378 4.48 14.80 -7.71
N ASN A 379 3.66 15.71 -8.24
CA ASN A 379 2.24 15.46 -8.54
C ASN A 379 2.01 14.80 -9.91
N SER A 380 3.01 14.87 -10.80
CA SER A 380 2.97 14.30 -12.16
C SER A 380 3.81 13.03 -12.29
N ALA A 381 4.61 12.69 -11.28
CA ALA A 381 5.37 11.44 -11.18
C ALA A 381 4.98 10.65 -9.93
N LYS A 382 4.58 9.38 -10.07
CA LYS A 382 4.23 8.50 -8.94
C LYS A 382 4.92 7.16 -9.03
N ASN A 383 5.32 6.62 -7.88
CA ASN A 383 5.91 5.30 -7.75
C ASN A 383 4.98 4.42 -6.93
N VAL A 384 4.40 3.40 -7.56
CA VAL A 384 3.46 2.45 -6.95
C VAL A 384 4.01 1.02 -6.96
N SER A 385 5.32 0.89 -7.16
CA SER A 385 6.04 -0.36 -6.91
C SER A 385 5.92 -0.76 -5.43
N CYS A 386 6.07 -2.05 -5.17
CA CYS A 386 5.94 -2.59 -3.83
C CYS A 386 6.94 -3.72 -3.62
N SER A 387 7.72 -3.61 -2.55
CA SER A 387 8.64 -4.67 -2.13
C SER A 387 7.94 -6.03 -2.05
N GLY A 388 8.58 -7.07 -2.58
CA GLY A 388 8.00 -8.42 -2.66
C GLY A 388 7.00 -8.67 -3.80
N ALA A 389 6.67 -7.66 -4.61
CA ALA A 389 5.70 -7.84 -5.71
C ALA A 389 6.14 -8.91 -6.72
N ARG A 390 5.18 -9.72 -7.17
CA ARG A 390 5.24 -10.61 -8.33
C ARG A 390 4.39 -10.04 -9.47
N ILE A 391 4.43 -10.67 -10.66
CA ILE A 391 3.59 -10.29 -11.81
C ILE A 391 2.10 -10.23 -11.42
N GLY A 392 1.64 -11.15 -10.56
CA GLY A 392 0.27 -11.21 -10.04
C GLY A 392 -0.16 -10.01 -9.18
N ASP A 393 0.78 -9.23 -8.66
CA ASP A 393 0.51 -7.99 -7.91
C ASP A 393 0.42 -6.77 -8.83
N ILE A 394 0.93 -6.88 -10.05
CA ILE A 394 0.78 -5.85 -11.08
C ILE A 394 -0.50 -6.10 -11.86
N ILE A 395 -0.69 -7.31 -12.38
CA ILE A 395 -1.89 -7.72 -13.13
C ILE A 395 -2.58 -8.90 -12.44
N GLY A 396 -3.90 -8.84 -12.34
CA GLY A 396 -4.69 -9.88 -11.68
C GLY A 396 -6.18 -9.60 -11.79
N SER A 397 -7.00 -10.48 -11.21
CA SER A 397 -8.44 -10.24 -11.11
C SER A 397 -8.73 -9.28 -9.95
N LYS A 398 -9.39 -8.16 -10.24
CA LYS A 398 -9.81 -7.19 -9.22
C LYS A 398 -10.76 -7.81 -8.20
N ASP A 399 -11.55 -8.79 -8.62
CA ASP A 399 -12.57 -9.41 -7.76
C ASP A 399 -11.96 -10.33 -6.71
N THR A 400 -10.79 -10.92 -6.98
CA THR A 400 -10.11 -11.86 -6.08
C THR A 400 -8.85 -11.29 -5.45
N TYR A 401 -8.38 -10.12 -5.87
CA TYR A 401 -7.19 -9.49 -5.30
C TYR A 401 -7.50 -8.78 -3.98
N TRP A 402 -6.94 -9.29 -2.89
CA TRP A 402 -7.08 -8.76 -1.52
C TRP A 402 -5.86 -7.93 -1.09
N GLY A 403 -5.15 -7.32 -2.05
CA GLY A 403 -3.85 -6.72 -1.80
C GLY A 403 -2.73 -7.75 -1.74
N GLN A 404 -1.51 -7.32 -2.02
CA GLN A 404 -0.32 -8.16 -2.04
C GLN A 404 -0.15 -8.84 -0.69
N GLY A 405 0.09 -10.16 -0.72
CA GLY A 405 0.15 -10.97 0.49
C GLY A 405 -1.19 -11.08 1.23
N ASN A 406 -2.33 -10.83 0.56
CA ASN A 406 -3.67 -10.85 1.15
C ASN A 406 -3.88 -9.82 2.28
N ARG A 407 -3.12 -8.71 2.26
CA ARG A 407 -3.07 -7.72 3.36
C ARG A 407 -4.41 -7.06 3.70
N LEU A 408 -5.37 -7.01 2.78
CA LEU A 408 -6.73 -6.52 3.08
C LEU A 408 -7.65 -7.61 3.60
N GLY A 409 -7.35 -8.88 3.34
CA GLY A 409 -8.15 -10.03 3.72
C GLY A 409 -7.63 -10.71 4.99
N GLY A 410 -7.73 -12.04 5.03
CA GLY A 410 -7.45 -12.87 6.21
C GLY A 410 -6.04 -12.70 6.81
N ALA A 411 -5.07 -12.29 6.00
CA ALA A 411 -3.68 -12.06 6.37
C ALA A 411 -3.40 -10.71 7.06
N GLY A 412 -4.30 -9.73 6.90
CA GLY A 412 -4.09 -8.39 7.44
C GLY A 412 -5.37 -7.82 8.04
N LEU A 413 -5.98 -6.83 7.37
CA LEU A 413 -7.11 -6.06 7.93
C LEU A 413 -8.43 -6.83 8.05
N LYS A 414 -8.57 -8.02 7.45
CA LYS A 414 -9.79 -8.84 7.51
C LYS A 414 -11.04 -8.07 7.08
N LEU A 415 -10.91 -7.24 6.06
CA LEU A 415 -12.00 -6.41 5.55
C LEU A 415 -13.10 -7.26 4.93
N THR A 416 -14.32 -6.75 4.95
CA THR A 416 -15.42 -7.23 4.09
C THR A 416 -15.17 -6.85 2.62
N ILE A 417 -15.96 -7.40 1.69
CA ILE A 417 -15.82 -7.10 0.25
C ILE A 417 -16.04 -5.61 -0.05
N SER A 418 -17.03 -4.97 0.58
CA SER A 418 -17.29 -3.53 0.43
C SER A 418 -16.16 -2.69 1.00
N GLU A 419 -15.65 -3.03 2.18
CA GLU A 419 -14.52 -2.34 2.81
C GLU A 419 -13.22 -2.50 2.02
N ARG A 420 -12.95 -3.70 1.48
CA ARG A 420 -11.83 -3.95 0.56
C ARG A 420 -11.91 -3.03 -0.64
N THR A 421 -13.10 -2.95 -1.27
CA THR A 421 -13.32 -2.11 -2.44
C THR A 421 -13.07 -0.63 -2.11
N ALA A 422 -13.57 -0.15 -0.97
CA ALA A 422 -13.29 1.20 -0.50
C ALA A 422 -11.80 1.43 -0.22
N ALA A 423 -11.12 0.47 0.41
CA ALA A 423 -9.68 0.57 0.71
C ALA A 423 -8.80 0.58 -0.55
N GLN A 424 -9.15 -0.22 -1.56
CA GLN A 424 -8.47 -0.23 -2.85
C GLN A 424 -8.63 1.08 -3.61
N GLU A 425 -9.77 1.72 -3.46
CA GLU A 425 -10.09 2.98 -4.13
C GLU A 425 -9.40 4.16 -3.46
N VAL A 426 -9.43 4.21 -2.13
CA VAL A 426 -8.59 5.14 -1.35
C VAL A 426 -7.10 4.92 -1.65
N ALA A 427 -6.68 3.68 -1.86
CA ALA A 427 -5.30 3.38 -2.25
C ALA A 427 -4.97 3.92 -3.64
N LEU A 428 -5.90 3.83 -4.60
CA LEU A 428 -5.74 4.44 -5.92
C LEU A 428 -5.58 5.96 -5.82
N ASP A 429 -6.29 6.59 -4.91
CA ASP A 429 -6.30 8.06 -4.75
C ASP A 429 -5.03 8.60 -4.11
N ASN A 430 -4.53 7.87 -3.12
CA ASN A 430 -3.35 8.26 -2.37
C ASN A 430 -2.05 7.71 -2.98
N TYR A 431 -2.12 7.06 -4.14
CA TYR A 431 -0.98 6.36 -4.76
C TYR A 431 -0.36 5.31 -3.83
N GLN A 432 -1.19 4.69 -2.98
CA GLN A 432 -0.75 3.71 -1.99
C GLN A 432 -0.57 2.34 -2.66
N PRO A 433 0.67 1.83 -2.77
CA PRO A 433 0.93 0.54 -3.38
C PRO A 433 0.49 -0.64 -2.49
N GLY A 434 0.42 -1.83 -3.10
CA GLY A 434 0.25 -3.11 -2.41
C GLY A 434 -1.16 -3.44 -1.94
N ARG A 435 -2.09 -2.48 -1.87
CA ARG A 435 -3.49 -2.74 -1.52
C ARG A 435 -4.37 -3.06 -2.73
N THR A 436 -4.01 -2.49 -3.88
CA THR A 436 -4.67 -2.66 -5.18
C THR A 436 -3.63 -3.11 -6.20
N LEU A 437 -4.07 -3.72 -7.29
CA LEU A 437 -3.17 -4.11 -8.39
C LEU A 437 -2.46 -2.88 -8.93
N GLN A 438 -1.15 -2.97 -9.18
CA GLN A 438 -0.41 -1.82 -9.70
C GLN A 438 -0.95 -1.36 -11.07
N SER A 439 -1.51 -2.26 -11.89
CA SER A 439 -2.15 -1.90 -13.16
C SER A 439 -3.40 -1.04 -13.00
N ASN A 440 -4.05 -1.03 -11.83
CA ASN A 440 -5.22 -0.18 -11.60
C ASN A 440 -4.85 1.31 -11.63
N PHE A 441 -3.60 1.66 -11.29
CA PHE A 441 -3.10 3.03 -11.43
C PHE A 441 -2.94 3.43 -12.91
N ILE A 442 -2.54 2.51 -13.79
CA ILE A 442 -2.49 2.74 -15.24
C ILE A 442 -3.89 3.09 -15.75
N GLU A 443 -4.88 2.25 -15.42
CA GLU A 443 -6.26 2.45 -15.85
C GLU A 443 -6.88 3.74 -15.28
N ARG A 444 -6.47 4.12 -14.07
CA ARG A 444 -6.97 5.32 -13.38
C ARG A 444 -6.36 6.62 -13.90
N TYR A 445 -5.07 6.59 -14.24
CA TYR A 445 -4.25 7.79 -14.47
C TYR A 445 -3.61 7.88 -15.87
N ASN A 446 -3.83 6.89 -16.75
CA ASN A 446 -3.38 6.84 -18.15
C ASN A 446 -2.01 7.53 -18.39
N PRO A 447 -0.92 7.03 -17.78
CA PRO A 447 0.34 7.76 -17.72
C PRO A 447 1.00 7.93 -19.10
N GLU A 448 1.74 9.01 -19.33
CA GLU A 448 2.53 9.19 -20.57
C GLU A 448 3.75 8.27 -20.64
N ILE A 449 4.38 8.04 -19.48
CA ILE A 449 5.58 7.22 -19.34
C ILE A 449 5.34 6.20 -18.23
N LEU A 450 5.65 4.94 -18.53
CA LEU A 450 5.61 3.84 -17.59
C LEU A 450 7.00 3.24 -17.43
N THR A 451 7.50 3.10 -16.20
CA THR A 451 8.65 2.23 -15.90
C THR A 451 8.20 0.97 -15.18
N ILE A 452 8.80 -0.17 -15.49
CA ILE A 452 8.46 -1.47 -14.89
C ILE A 452 9.74 -2.23 -14.57
N GLY A 453 9.99 -2.53 -13.30
CA GLY A 453 11.05 -3.46 -12.86
C GLY A 453 10.44 -4.66 -12.14
N ILE A 454 10.41 -5.84 -12.77
CA ILE A 454 9.73 -7.03 -12.25
C ILE A 454 10.35 -8.32 -12.81
N GLY A 455 10.13 -9.44 -12.12
CA GLY A 455 10.48 -10.80 -12.57
C GLY A 455 11.44 -11.54 -11.62
N GLY A 456 12.19 -10.83 -10.77
CA GLY A 456 13.11 -11.45 -9.82
C GLY A 456 12.41 -12.34 -8.79
N ASN A 457 11.26 -11.90 -8.28
CA ASN A 457 10.44 -12.67 -7.34
C ASN A 457 9.71 -13.83 -8.01
N ASP A 458 9.27 -13.66 -9.26
CA ASP A 458 8.62 -14.69 -10.06
C ASP A 458 9.58 -15.83 -10.45
N ALA A 459 10.88 -15.52 -10.60
CA ALA A 459 11.94 -16.52 -10.82
C ALA A 459 12.32 -17.31 -9.56
N GLY A 460 11.76 -16.92 -8.39
CA GLY A 460 12.25 -17.35 -7.08
C GLY A 460 13.69 -16.90 -6.79
N LEU A 461 14.28 -16.07 -7.65
CA LEU A 461 15.72 -15.77 -7.64
C LEU A 461 16.12 -15.13 -6.32
N MET A 462 15.37 -14.11 -5.87
CA MET A 462 15.68 -13.39 -4.63
C MET A 462 15.68 -14.31 -3.39
N GLY A 463 14.78 -15.29 -3.34
CA GLY A 463 14.78 -16.30 -2.27
C GLY A 463 16.01 -17.21 -2.35
N LYS A 464 16.39 -17.66 -3.55
CA LYS A 464 17.62 -18.45 -3.76
C LYS A 464 18.86 -17.66 -3.32
N LEU A 465 18.97 -16.38 -3.67
CA LEU A 465 20.10 -15.54 -3.26
C LEU A 465 20.17 -15.38 -1.73
N ARG A 466 19.02 -15.24 -1.06
CA ARG A 466 18.95 -15.19 0.42
C ARG A 466 19.41 -16.51 1.05
N THR A 467 18.93 -17.65 0.56
CA THR A 467 19.38 -18.97 1.04
C THR A 467 20.87 -19.19 0.79
N CYS A 468 21.39 -18.69 -0.33
CA CYS A 468 22.81 -18.82 -0.64
C CYS A 468 23.71 -17.92 0.19
N ALA A 469 23.19 -16.81 0.72
CA ALA A 469 23.94 -15.93 1.62
C ALA A 469 23.99 -16.44 3.07
N MET A 470 23.60 -17.70 3.32
CA MET A 470 23.72 -18.37 4.61
C MET A 470 24.79 -19.47 4.51
N PRO A 471 25.65 -19.65 5.53
CA PRO A 471 26.73 -20.63 5.46
C PRO A 471 26.23 -22.06 5.25
N GLY A 472 26.71 -22.73 4.21
CA GLY A 472 26.49 -24.17 3.98
C GLY A 472 25.11 -24.56 3.44
N THR A 473 24.28 -23.60 3.02
CA THR A 473 22.89 -23.84 2.62
C THR A 473 22.61 -23.63 1.12
N CYS A 474 23.58 -23.20 0.31
CA CYS A 474 23.35 -22.91 -1.11
C CYS A 474 23.34 -24.17 -2.00
N GLU A 475 22.22 -24.89 -2.03
CA GLU A 475 22.06 -25.98 -3.01
C GLU A 475 21.92 -25.47 -4.45
N TRP A 476 21.46 -24.23 -4.63
CA TRP A 476 21.13 -23.64 -5.93
C TRP A 476 22.37 -23.36 -6.81
N ALA A 477 23.53 -23.12 -6.21
CA ALA A 477 24.77 -22.84 -6.93
C ALA A 477 25.52 -24.11 -7.40
N GLN A 478 24.93 -25.30 -7.25
CA GLN A 478 25.56 -26.57 -7.60
C GLN A 478 24.57 -27.61 -8.14
N GLY A 479 25.10 -28.59 -8.88
CA GLY A 479 24.33 -29.77 -9.33
C GLY A 479 23.01 -29.42 -10.05
N VAL A 480 21.93 -30.08 -9.64
CA VAL A 480 20.58 -29.91 -10.21
C VAL A 480 19.99 -28.52 -9.94
N GLY A 481 20.43 -27.82 -8.88
CA GLY A 481 19.93 -26.49 -8.54
C GLY A 481 20.25 -25.42 -9.60
N ILE A 482 21.38 -25.58 -10.32
CA ILE A 482 21.73 -24.74 -11.46
C ILE A 482 20.74 -24.96 -12.61
N GLU A 483 20.41 -26.22 -12.91
CA GLU A 483 19.48 -26.60 -13.98
C GLU A 483 18.04 -26.14 -13.66
N GLU A 484 17.60 -26.31 -12.41
CA GLU A 484 16.30 -25.87 -11.92
C GLU A 484 16.16 -24.34 -12.03
N THR A 485 17.18 -23.60 -11.58
CA THR A 485 17.22 -22.14 -11.68
C THR A 485 17.18 -21.66 -13.14
N ALA A 486 17.98 -22.27 -14.02
CA ALA A 486 17.98 -21.95 -15.44
C ALA A 486 16.60 -22.21 -16.07
N GLY A 487 16.00 -23.36 -15.75
CA GLY A 487 14.68 -23.73 -16.24
C GLY A 487 13.59 -22.73 -15.80
N GLU A 488 13.61 -22.29 -14.56
CA GLU A 488 12.66 -21.30 -14.04
C GLU A 488 12.81 -19.94 -14.73
N ILE A 489 14.04 -19.44 -14.85
CA ILE A 489 14.32 -18.19 -15.55
C ILE A 489 13.86 -18.29 -17.01
N SER A 490 14.16 -19.40 -17.70
CA SER A 490 13.73 -19.61 -19.09
C SER A 490 12.21 -19.64 -19.23
N ARG A 491 11.49 -20.27 -18.28
CA ARG A 491 10.03 -20.37 -18.31
C ARG A 491 9.35 -19.00 -18.11
N LEU A 492 10.01 -18.04 -17.47
CA LEU A 492 9.47 -16.69 -17.34
C LEU A 492 9.29 -15.97 -18.68
N SER A 493 9.98 -16.37 -19.76
CA SER A 493 9.87 -15.70 -21.06
C SER A 493 8.41 -15.57 -21.51
N SER A 494 7.67 -16.68 -21.54
CA SER A 494 6.27 -16.68 -21.98
C SER A 494 5.35 -15.95 -21.01
N THR A 495 5.61 -16.06 -19.70
CA THR A 495 4.85 -15.34 -18.66
C THR A 495 5.06 -13.83 -18.78
N LEU A 496 6.30 -13.36 -18.98
CA LEU A 496 6.64 -11.95 -19.15
C LEU A 496 6.11 -11.40 -20.47
N GLU A 497 6.18 -12.17 -21.57
CA GLU A 497 5.56 -11.79 -22.85
C GLU A 497 4.06 -11.56 -22.68
N SER A 498 3.35 -12.49 -22.03
CA SER A 498 1.92 -12.36 -21.76
C SER A 498 1.62 -11.18 -20.84
N PHE A 499 2.44 -10.99 -19.79
CA PHE A 499 2.33 -9.87 -18.87
C PHE A 499 2.47 -8.53 -19.60
N PHE A 500 3.52 -8.35 -20.39
CA PHE A 500 3.77 -7.12 -21.14
C PHE A 500 2.68 -6.87 -22.19
N ALA A 501 2.15 -7.92 -22.84
CA ALA A 501 1.03 -7.80 -23.75
C ALA A 501 -0.23 -7.27 -23.04
N GLN A 502 -0.57 -7.81 -21.87
CA GLN A 502 -1.71 -7.34 -21.06
C GLN A 502 -1.52 -5.91 -20.56
N ILE A 503 -0.29 -5.52 -20.21
CA ILE A 503 0.04 -4.14 -19.87
C ILE A 503 -0.18 -3.22 -21.08
N LYS A 504 0.27 -3.64 -22.27
CA LYS A 504 0.07 -2.89 -23.52
C LYS A 504 -1.41 -2.67 -23.84
N GLU A 505 -2.27 -3.67 -23.62
CA GLU A 505 -3.71 -3.57 -23.80
C GLU A 505 -4.39 -2.57 -22.85
N LYS A 506 -3.81 -2.34 -21.66
CA LYS A 506 -4.33 -1.38 -20.67
C LYS A 506 -3.91 0.06 -20.94
N MET A 507 -3.07 0.32 -21.94
CA MET A 507 -2.52 1.63 -22.24
C MET A 507 -2.94 2.15 -23.61
N SER A 508 -3.22 3.45 -23.69
CA SER A 508 -3.67 4.09 -24.94
C SER A 508 -2.52 4.71 -25.76
N SER A 509 -1.44 5.18 -25.12
CA SER A 509 -0.34 5.88 -25.81
C SER A 509 0.99 5.99 -25.03
N SER A 510 1.18 5.18 -23.98
CA SER A 510 2.31 5.32 -23.05
C SER A 510 3.63 4.80 -23.62
N ARG A 511 4.73 5.51 -23.35
CA ARG A 511 6.10 5.00 -23.53
C ARG A 511 6.44 4.06 -22.37
N VAL A 512 6.79 2.81 -22.66
CA VAL A 512 7.05 1.80 -21.62
C VAL A 512 8.52 1.41 -21.61
N PHE A 513 9.14 1.56 -20.44
CA PHE A 513 10.52 1.22 -20.14
C PHE A 513 10.56 0.06 -19.15
N VAL A 514 11.03 -1.10 -19.60
CA VAL A 514 11.24 -2.28 -18.76
C VAL A 514 12.68 -2.24 -18.25
N VAL A 515 12.86 -2.07 -16.94
CA VAL A 515 14.16 -1.91 -16.30
C VAL A 515 14.67 -3.29 -15.85
N GLY A 516 15.90 -3.64 -16.21
CA GLY A 516 16.57 -4.85 -15.72
C GLY A 516 17.03 -4.75 -14.27
N TYR A 517 17.87 -5.68 -13.83
CA TYR A 517 18.51 -5.67 -12.52
C TYR A 517 20.03 -5.43 -12.65
N PRO A 518 20.65 -4.72 -11.69
CA PRO A 518 22.08 -4.50 -11.70
C PRO A 518 22.84 -5.77 -11.27
N ASN A 519 24.07 -5.96 -11.74
CA ASN A 519 24.94 -6.96 -11.15
C ASN A 519 25.33 -6.51 -9.73
N ILE A 520 25.01 -7.34 -8.74
CA ILE A 520 25.13 -6.97 -7.32
C ILE A 520 26.46 -7.39 -6.69
N ILE A 521 27.22 -8.29 -7.33
CA ILE A 521 28.42 -8.89 -6.76
C ILE A 521 29.53 -9.06 -7.81
N ASP A 522 30.77 -8.83 -7.37
CA ASP A 522 31.97 -9.19 -8.11
C ASP A 522 32.42 -10.61 -7.72
N PRO A 523 32.34 -11.59 -8.64
CA PRO A 523 32.71 -12.97 -8.34
C PRO A 523 34.23 -13.20 -8.20
N GLU A 524 35.06 -12.34 -8.79
CA GLU A 524 36.53 -12.47 -8.73
C GLU A 524 37.15 -11.50 -7.72
N GLY A 525 36.38 -10.51 -7.28
CA GLY A 525 36.84 -9.48 -6.35
C GLY A 525 37.07 -9.97 -4.91
N VAL A 526 37.64 -9.08 -4.10
CA VAL A 526 37.91 -9.30 -2.67
C VAL A 526 36.72 -8.83 -1.85
N CYS A 527 36.03 -9.79 -1.23
CA CYS A 527 34.92 -9.52 -0.33
C CYS A 527 35.42 -9.01 1.03
N ASP A 528 34.57 -8.23 1.71
CA ASP A 528 34.76 -7.98 3.14
C ASP A 528 34.62 -9.29 3.94
N PRO A 529 35.14 -9.38 5.18
CA PRO A 529 35.15 -10.64 5.92
C PRO A 529 33.78 -11.29 6.15
N THR A 530 32.70 -10.51 6.28
CA THR A 530 31.37 -11.10 6.50
C THR A 530 30.83 -11.64 5.20
N THR A 531 30.90 -10.87 4.10
CA THR A 531 30.47 -11.35 2.79
C THR A 531 31.31 -12.54 2.31
N ALA A 532 32.63 -12.55 2.58
CA ALA A 532 33.53 -13.66 2.24
C ALA A 532 33.21 -14.95 3.01
N PHE A 533 32.68 -14.81 4.23
CA PHE A 533 32.25 -15.95 5.06
C PHE A 533 30.91 -16.51 4.60
N LEU A 534 30.00 -15.66 4.14
CA LEU A 534 28.65 -16.03 3.74
C LEU A 534 28.55 -16.52 2.29
N LEU A 535 29.43 -16.06 1.41
CA LEU A 535 29.38 -16.34 -0.03
C LEU A 535 30.75 -16.78 -0.56
N ASP A 536 30.85 -18.04 -0.97
CA ASP A 536 32.02 -18.56 -1.65
C ASP A 536 32.08 -18.09 -3.12
N ARG A 537 33.17 -18.43 -3.83
CA ARG A 537 33.33 -18.02 -5.23
C ARG A 537 32.25 -18.61 -6.15
N THR A 538 31.86 -19.86 -5.94
CA THR A 538 30.86 -20.55 -6.75
C THR A 538 29.50 -19.87 -6.61
N GLU A 539 29.12 -19.53 -5.39
CA GLU A 539 27.86 -18.83 -5.07
C GLU A 539 27.84 -17.42 -5.67
N ARG A 540 28.96 -16.69 -5.62
CA ARG A 540 29.08 -15.38 -6.28
C ARG A 540 28.95 -15.45 -7.80
N VAL A 541 29.57 -16.45 -8.43
CA VAL A 541 29.42 -16.69 -9.87
C VAL A 541 27.96 -17.02 -10.20
N PHE A 542 27.32 -17.88 -9.40
CA PHE A 542 25.91 -18.22 -9.58
C PHE A 542 24.99 -17.00 -9.49
N ILE A 543 25.19 -16.11 -8.50
CA ILE A 543 24.43 -14.85 -8.35
C ILE A 543 24.55 -14.00 -9.61
N GLN A 544 25.78 -13.68 -10.03
CA GLN A 544 26.02 -12.84 -11.22
C GLN A 544 25.39 -13.46 -12.48
N ARG A 545 25.61 -14.76 -12.70
CA ARG A 545 25.11 -15.47 -13.89
C ARG A 545 23.58 -15.51 -13.92
N SER A 546 22.94 -15.71 -12.77
CA SER A 546 21.48 -15.73 -12.64
C SER A 546 20.85 -14.38 -12.97
N ILE A 547 21.41 -13.28 -12.45
CA ILE A 547 20.93 -11.92 -12.75
C ILE A 547 21.06 -11.62 -14.25
N ARG A 548 22.22 -11.93 -14.84
CA ARG A 548 22.46 -11.75 -16.28
C ARG A 548 21.47 -12.55 -17.12
N TYR A 549 21.19 -13.79 -16.75
CA TYR A 549 20.23 -14.61 -17.49
C TYR A 549 18.79 -14.09 -17.36
N LEU A 550 18.40 -13.66 -16.16
CA LEU A 550 17.11 -13.02 -15.94
C LEU A 550 16.96 -11.75 -16.79
N ASN A 551 17.98 -10.89 -16.82
CA ASN A 551 18.01 -9.70 -17.67
C ASN A 551 17.82 -10.02 -19.16
N GLN A 552 18.46 -11.08 -19.67
CA GLN A 552 18.28 -11.54 -21.05
C GLN A 552 16.83 -11.95 -21.35
N VAL A 553 16.19 -12.69 -20.44
CA VAL A 553 14.79 -13.11 -20.58
C VAL A 553 13.84 -11.91 -20.53
N ILE A 554 14.04 -10.98 -19.59
CA ILE A 554 13.24 -9.75 -19.49
C ILE A 554 13.37 -8.91 -20.76
N ASN A 555 14.60 -8.72 -21.24
CA ASN A 555 14.90 -7.97 -22.47
C ASN A 555 14.19 -8.57 -23.69
N ALA A 556 14.31 -9.89 -23.87
CA ALA A 556 13.67 -10.60 -24.98
C ALA A 556 12.14 -10.45 -24.94
N ALA A 557 11.53 -10.62 -23.76
CA ALA A 557 10.08 -10.49 -23.58
C ALA A 557 9.58 -9.05 -23.81
N ALA A 558 10.29 -8.05 -23.31
CA ALA A 558 9.94 -6.64 -23.50
C ALA A 558 9.96 -6.24 -24.98
N ASN A 559 11.04 -6.57 -25.69
CA ASN A 559 11.18 -6.21 -27.10
C ASN A 559 10.20 -6.97 -27.99
N LYS A 560 9.83 -8.21 -27.64
CA LYS A 560 8.80 -8.99 -28.35
C LYS A 560 7.45 -8.26 -28.43
N VAL A 561 7.10 -7.52 -27.38
CA VAL A 561 5.86 -6.74 -27.28
C VAL A 561 6.06 -5.28 -27.78
N GLY A 562 7.31 -4.89 -28.07
CA GLY A 562 7.68 -3.56 -28.56
C GLY A 562 7.83 -2.52 -27.43
N PHE A 563 8.15 -2.96 -26.22
CA PHE A 563 8.58 -2.07 -25.13
C PHE A 563 10.09 -1.81 -25.21
N MET A 564 10.57 -0.76 -24.56
CA MET A 564 12.00 -0.44 -24.48
C MET A 564 12.60 -1.14 -23.26
N TYR A 565 13.63 -1.94 -23.45
CA TYR A 565 14.41 -2.49 -22.34
C TYR A 565 15.52 -1.53 -21.91
N VAL A 566 15.68 -1.32 -20.60
CA VAL A 566 16.75 -0.51 -20.02
C VAL A 566 17.74 -1.41 -19.31
N ASP A 567 18.95 -1.51 -19.86
CA ASP A 567 20.01 -2.34 -19.31
C ASP A 567 20.74 -1.61 -18.19
N ILE A 568 20.61 -2.11 -16.96
CA ILE A 568 21.31 -1.55 -15.80
C ILE A 568 22.33 -2.52 -15.20
N GLU A 569 22.66 -3.63 -15.89
CA GLU A 569 23.54 -4.70 -15.40
C GLU A 569 24.88 -4.13 -14.89
N HIS A 570 25.44 -3.18 -15.64
CA HIS A 570 26.73 -2.56 -15.37
C HIS A 570 26.67 -1.28 -14.52
N SER A 571 25.49 -0.88 -14.05
CA SER A 571 25.34 0.38 -13.30
C SER A 571 26.14 0.41 -11.98
N PHE A 572 26.49 -0.75 -11.43
CA PHE A 572 27.26 -0.87 -10.19
C PHE A 572 28.74 -1.20 -10.39
N ASP A 573 29.25 -1.24 -11.62
CA ASP A 573 30.67 -1.54 -11.89
C ASP A 573 31.64 -0.73 -11.02
N GLY A 574 32.53 -1.44 -10.33
CA GLY A 574 33.49 -0.87 -9.38
C GLY A 574 32.91 -0.54 -7.99
N THR A 575 31.62 -0.80 -7.78
CA THR A 575 30.89 -0.53 -6.53
C THR A 575 29.94 -1.67 -6.13
N GLN A 576 29.99 -2.83 -6.81
CA GLN A 576 29.31 -4.04 -6.38
C GLN A 576 29.79 -4.53 -5.01
N LEU A 577 29.08 -5.46 -4.40
CA LEU A 577 29.67 -6.27 -3.33
C LEU A 577 30.94 -6.96 -3.83
N CYS A 578 31.93 -7.10 -2.96
CA CYS A 578 33.25 -7.68 -3.29
C CYS A 578 34.12 -6.92 -4.31
N SER A 579 33.72 -5.72 -4.76
CA SER A 579 34.54 -4.86 -5.64
C SER A 579 35.69 -4.13 -4.93
N GLY A 580 35.80 -4.26 -3.60
CA GLY A 580 36.73 -3.46 -2.79
C GLY A 580 36.28 -2.02 -2.51
N SER A 581 35.11 -1.59 -3.00
CA SER A 581 34.55 -0.26 -2.69
C SER A 581 34.24 -0.09 -1.20
N SER A 582 34.60 1.08 -0.65
CA SER A 582 34.20 1.51 0.69
C SER A 582 32.71 1.89 0.79
N SER A 583 32.10 2.23 -0.34
CA SER A 583 30.69 2.61 -0.47
C SER A 583 30.03 1.73 -1.52
N PRO A 584 29.63 0.49 -1.16
CA PRO A 584 28.98 -0.38 -2.12
C PRO A 584 27.60 0.17 -2.51
N SER A 585 27.23 -0.01 -3.76
CA SER A 585 25.91 0.34 -4.30
C SER A 585 24.81 -0.62 -3.84
N MET A 586 25.19 -1.70 -3.18
CA MET A 586 24.30 -2.67 -2.57
C MET A 586 24.49 -2.66 -1.06
N ASN A 587 23.39 -2.78 -0.33
CA ASN A 587 23.47 -3.07 1.08
C ASN A 587 24.17 -4.42 1.25
N ARG A 588 25.26 -4.40 2.02
CA ARG A 588 25.84 -5.63 2.59
C ARG A 588 24.77 -6.30 3.45
N VAL A 589 25.04 -7.51 3.92
CA VAL A 589 24.19 -8.13 4.95
C VAL A 589 24.08 -7.16 6.14
N ARG A 590 22.89 -6.56 6.33
CA ARG A 590 22.66 -5.50 7.32
C ARG A 590 22.01 -6.09 8.57
N ILE A 591 22.54 -5.66 9.71
CA ILE A 591 22.00 -5.88 11.04
C ILE A 591 20.73 -5.03 11.17
N GLY A 592 19.56 -5.62 10.96
CA GLY A 592 18.24 -4.97 11.05
C GLY A 592 17.41 -5.46 12.25
N ASN A 593 16.22 -4.90 12.45
CA ASN A 593 15.30 -5.15 13.57
C ASN A 593 14.04 -5.95 13.20
N ASP A 594 13.92 -6.45 11.96
CA ASP A 594 12.64 -6.93 11.43
C ASP A 594 12.51 -8.47 11.33
N THR A 595 13.59 -9.22 11.54
CA THR A 595 13.57 -10.69 11.63
C THR A 595 14.51 -11.21 12.73
N SER A 596 13.98 -12.01 13.65
CA SER A 596 14.75 -12.61 14.76
C SER A 596 15.40 -13.94 14.33
N LEU A 597 16.67 -14.13 14.65
CA LEU A 597 17.50 -15.24 14.13
C LEU A 597 17.93 -16.31 15.16
N ILE A 598 17.71 -16.15 16.47
CA ILE A 598 17.90 -17.12 17.60
C ILE A 598 18.17 -16.31 18.89
N ASP A 599 17.41 -16.53 19.98
CA ASP A 599 17.57 -15.81 21.26
C ASP A 599 18.82 -16.22 22.10
N SER A 600 19.47 -17.35 21.77
CA SER A 600 20.59 -17.90 22.56
C SER A 600 21.99 -17.47 22.10
N LEU A 601 22.12 -16.73 20.98
CA LEU A 601 23.40 -16.25 20.43
C LEU A 601 23.29 -14.77 19.96
N PRO A 602 23.74 -13.80 20.78
CA PRO A 602 23.56 -12.36 20.50
C PRO A 602 24.27 -11.84 19.23
N MET A 603 25.19 -12.63 18.66
CA MET A 603 26.01 -12.28 17.49
C MET A 603 25.34 -12.60 16.13
N LEU A 604 24.16 -13.25 16.09
CA LEU A 604 23.54 -13.76 14.85
C LEU A 604 22.22 -13.05 14.45
N LYS A 605 21.84 -11.93 15.06
CA LYS A 605 20.66 -11.10 14.70
C LYS A 605 20.81 -10.29 13.39
N ILE A 606 21.13 -10.89 12.22
CA ILE A 606 21.80 -10.16 11.12
C ILE A 606 21.15 -10.17 9.71
N ILE A 607 19.86 -10.43 9.45
CA ILE A 607 19.33 -10.24 8.06
C ILE A 607 18.05 -9.41 8.01
N GLY A 608 18.21 -8.07 8.00
CA GLY A 608 17.11 -7.15 7.66
C GLY A 608 16.65 -7.29 6.21
N ALA A 609 15.41 -6.88 5.92
CA ALA A 609 14.81 -6.94 4.59
C ALA A 609 15.63 -6.18 3.51
N GLU A 610 16.46 -5.23 3.96
CA GLU A 610 17.40 -4.43 3.18
C GLU A 610 18.56 -5.23 2.57
N THR A 611 18.81 -6.45 3.04
CA THR A 611 19.92 -7.28 2.58
C THR A 611 19.78 -7.61 1.09
N PHE A 612 20.86 -7.37 0.32
CA PHE A 612 20.89 -7.46 -1.15
C PHE A 612 19.91 -6.56 -1.89
N HIS A 613 19.58 -5.39 -1.32
CA HIS A 613 18.91 -4.31 -2.06
C HIS A 613 19.85 -3.12 -2.30
N PRO A 614 19.61 -2.29 -3.32
CA PRO A 614 20.42 -1.11 -3.59
C PRO A 614 20.46 -0.14 -2.41
N THR A 615 21.60 0.51 -2.21
CA THR A 615 21.71 1.66 -1.32
C THR A 615 21.14 2.91 -2.01
N PRO A 616 20.95 4.04 -1.29
CA PRO A 616 20.63 5.31 -1.94
C PRO A 616 21.63 5.73 -3.03
N GLU A 617 22.92 5.39 -2.86
CA GLU A 617 23.94 5.60 -3.89
C GLU A 617 23.74 4.66 -5.08
N GLY A 618 23.38 3.41 -4.83
CA GLY A 618 22.98 2.46 -5.87
C GLY A 618 21.79 2.98 -6.68
N HIS A 619 20.73 3.44 -6.04
CA HIS A 619 19.60 4.04 -6.76
C HIS A 619 19.99 5.26 -7.61
N SER A 620 20.94 6.09 -7.13
CA SER A 620 21.48 7.19 -7.92
C SER A 620 22.16 6.69 -9.20
N LYS A 621 22.99 5.65 -9.10
CA LYS A 621 23.67 5.03 -10.24
C LYS A 621 22.72 4.35 -11.21
N ILE A 622 21.67 3.68 -10.70
CA ILE A 622 20.59 3.13 -11.55
C ILE A 622 19.92 4.27 -12.33
N ALA A 623 19.55 5.36 -11.66
CA ALA A 623 18.93 6.51 -12.31
C ALA A 623 19.88 7.16 -13.35
N ASP A 624 21.20 7.20 -13.09
CA ASP A 624 22.20 7.70 -14.04
C ASP A 624 22.30 6.79 -15.27
N ALA A 625 22.34 5.46 -15.07
CA ALA A 625 22.40 4.48 -16.15
C ALA A 625 21.17 4.52 -17.05
N ILE A 626 19.97 4.69 -16.46
CA ILE A 626 18.71 4.83 -17.20
C ILE A 626 18.73 6.11 -18.04
N LEU A 627 19.07 7.25 -17.45
CA LEU A 627 19.05 8.55 -18.14
C LEU A 627 20.20 8.72 -19.15
N SER A 628 21.30 7.97 -18.99
CA SER A 628 22.36 7.90 -19.98
C SER A 628 21.92 7.17 -21.26
N GLN A 629 21.06 6.16 -21.13
CA GLN A 629 20.51 5.43 -22.29
C GLN A 629 19.33 6.16 -22.91
N TYR A 630 18.44 6.69 -22.06
CA TYR A 630 17.21 7.36 -22.46
C TYR A 630 17.10 8.73 -21.80
N PRO A 631 17.79 9.76 -22.34
CA PRO A 631 17.64 11.13 -21.87
C PRO A 631 16.18 11.56 -21.90
N ASN A 632 15.67 12.10 -20.80
CA ASN A 632 14.24 12.47 -20.61
C ASN A 632 13.25 11.32 -20.87
N LEU A 633 13.71 10.06 -20.71
CA LEU A 633 12.94 8.86 -21.07
C LEU A 633 12.34 8.95 -22.48
N ALA A 634 13.09 9.54 -23.41
CA ALA A 634 12.75 9.61 -24.83
C ALA A 634 13.48 8.49 -25.59
N GLY A 635 12.78 7.83 -26.51
CA GLY A 635 13.36 6.73 -27.28
C GLY A 635 12.32 5.98 -28.11
N SER A 636 12.81 5.06 -28.93
CA SER A 636 12.00 4.07 -29.64
C SER A 636 12.58 2.68 -29.36
N PRO A 637 11.77 1.61 -29.44
CA PRO A 637 12.27 0.25 -29.23
C PRO A 637 13.42 -0.07 -30.19
N THR A 638 14.52 -0.58 -29.64
CA THR A 638 15.63 -1.12 -30.43
C THR A 638 15.40 -2.62 -30.66
N GLU A 639 15.56 -3.09 -31.90
CA GLU A 639 15.53 -4.53 -32.18
C GLU A 639 16.71 -5.23 -31.50
N THR A 640 16.43 -6.21 -30.65
CA THR A 640 17.44 -7.13 -30.13
C THR A 640 17.22 -8.54 -30.65
N THR A 641 18.32 -9.21 -30.98
CA THR A 641 18.35 -10.63 -31.31
C THR A 641 18.12 -11.49 -30.07
N LYS A 642 17.41 -12.62 -30.24
CA LYS A 642 17.26 -13.67 -29.24
C LYS A 642 18.64 -14.12 -28.72
N VAL A 643 18.89 -14.01 -27.41
CA VAL A 643 20.13 -14.47 -26.79
C VAL A 643 19.88 -15.83 -26.15
N GLU A 644 20.61 -16.85 -26.61
CA GLU A 644 20.62 -18.17 -25.98
C GLU A 644 21.49 -18.14 -24.70
N PRO A 645 21.14 -18.90 -23.65
CA PRO A 645 21.90 -18.93 -22.41
C PRO A 645 23.36 -19.34 -22.65
N ASP A 646 24.29 -18.69 -21.93
CA ASP A 646 25.72 -19.04 -21.95
C ASP A 646 25.92 -20.51 -21.52
N SER A 647 27.01 -21.11 -22.00
CA SER A 647 27.50 -22.46 -21.70
C SER A 647 27.50 -22.86 -20.22
N TYR A 648 27.55 -21.89 -19.29
CA TYR A 648 27.35 -22.11 -17.85
C TYR A 648 26.07 -22.90 -17.54
N TRP A 649 25.00 -22.67 -18.32
CA TRP A 649 23.69 -23.31 -18.12
C TRP A 649 23.52 -24.64 -18.84
N THR A 650 24.50 -25.06 -19.66
CA THR A 650 24.37 -26.24 -20.53
C THR A 650 25.23 -27.43 -20.10
N THR A 651 25.99 -27.33 -19.00
CA THR A 651 27.11 -28.25 -18.74
C THR A 651 26.78 -29.64 -18.19
N LYS A 652 25.58 -29.91 -17.66
CA LYS A 652 25.08 -31.29 -17.44
C LYS A 652 23.55 -31.24 -17.56
N LYS A 653 22.95 -32.20 -18.26
CA LYS A 653 21.51 -32.45 -18.15
C LYS A 653 21.36 -33.61 -17.17
N SER A 654 20.68 -33.40 -16.06
CA SER A 654 20.16 -34.49 -15.23
C SER A 654 19.35 -35.46 -16.09
N ASP A 655 19.45 -36.76 -15.80
CA ASP A 655 18.69 -37.81 -16.53
C ASP A 655 17.16 -37.66 -16.37
N GLN A 656 16.69 -36.81 -15.44
CA GLN A 656 15.31 -36.35 -15.31
C GLN A 656 15.28 -34.92 -14.72
N PRO A 657 15.12 -33.84 -15.52
CA PRO A 657 14.92 -32.52 -14.94
C PRO A 657 13.53 -32.45 -14.29
N LYS A 658 13.48 -32.27 -12.97
CA LYS A 658 12.24 -31.93 -12.26
C LYS A 658 11.90 -30.47 -12.59
N MET A 659 10.64 -30.19 -12.94
CA MET A 659 10.23 -28.80 -13.13
C MET A 659 10.01 -28.13 -11.77
N ALA A 660 10.93 -27.24 -11.40
CA ALA A 660 10.84 -26.47 -10.16
C ALA A 660 9.96 -25.22 -10.32
N TYR A 661 9.18 -24.89 -9.28
CA TYR A 661 8.35 -23.68 -9.21
C TYR A 661 8.37 -23.10 -7.79
N ALA A 662 8.77 -21.83 -7.68
CA ALA A 662 8.53 -21.05 -6.46
C ALA A 662 7.02 -20.82 -6.26
N THR A 663 6.48 -21.25 -5.12
CA THR A 663 5.06 -21.01 -4.78
C THR A 663 4.85 -20.99 -3.27
N ASP A 664 3.76 -20.38 -2.83
CA ASP A 664 3.37 -20.32 -1.42
C ASP A 664 2.33 -21.43 -1.17
N PHE A 665 2.75 -22.50 -0.51
CA PHE A 665 1.92 -23.68 -0.22
C PHE A 665 1.98 -24.12 1.25
N ALA A 666 2.84 -23.53 2.06
CA ALA A 666 3.08 -23.84 3.46
C ALA A 666 2.86 -22.60 4.32
N PHE A 667 2.06 -22.74 5.36
CA PHE A 667 1.51 -21.64 6.15
C PHE A 667 1.61 -21.97 7.64
N THR A 668 2.27 -21.14 8.44
CA THR A 668 2.26 -21.30 9.90
C THR A 668 0.92 -20.86 10.45
N THR A 669 0.27 -21.70 11.27
CA THR A 669 -0.93 -21.26 12.01
C THR A 669 -0.48 -20.55 13.30
N GLY A 670 -1.35 -19.85 14.02
CA GLY A 670 -0.99 -19.03 15.21
C GLY A 670 -0.26 -19.77 16.35
N ASP A 671 -0.02 -21.07 16.19
CA ASP A 671 0.93 -21.89 16.93
C ASP A 671 2.11 -22.25 16.02
N ALA A 672 3.28 -21.66 16.29
CA ALA A 672 4.49 -21.80 15.47
C ALA A 672 5.06 -23.24 15.42
N SER A 673 4.50 -24.17 16.18
CA SER A 673 4.84 -25.60 16.11
C SER A 673 4.17 -26.35 14.96
N ARG A 674 3.21 -25.72 14.25
CA ARG A 674 2.42 -26.38 13.20
C ARG A 674 2.41 -25.59 11.89
N MET A 675 2.51 -26.34 10.80
CA MET A 675 2.48 -25.83 9.44
C MET A 675 1.31 -26.46 8.68
N THR A 676 0.46 -25.63 8.11
CA THR A 676 -0.59 -26.03 7.18
C THR A 676 -0.01 -26.07 5.77
N ILE A 677 -0.21 -27.18 5.09
CA ILE A 677 0.15 -27.39 3.69
C ILE A 677 -1.14 -27.29 2.87
N GLN A 678 -1.15 -26.37 1.91
CA GLN A 678 -2.27 -26.18 1.00
C GLN A 678 -1.76 -25.99 -0.42
N VAL A 679 -2.15 -26.93 -1.29
CA VAL A 679 -1.93 -26.88 -2.73
C VAL A 679 -3.30 -26.79 -3.41
N PRO A 680 -3.56 -25.79 -4.26
CA PRO A 680 -4.86 -25.64 -4.91
C PRO A 680 -5.29 -26.87 -5.71
N ASP A 681 -6.59 -27.16 -5.69
CA ASP A 681 -7.19 -28.14 -6.60
C ASP A 681 -6.85 -27.77 -8.05
N GLY A 682 -6.62 -28.78 -8.89
CA GLY A 682 -6.15 -28.54 -10.26
C GLY A 682 -4.65 -28.67 -10.47
N THR A 683 -3.84 -28.61 -9.41
CA THR A 683 -2.38 -28.48 -9.53
C THR A 683 -1.69 -29.83 -9.79
N LEU A 684 -2.11 -30.87 -9.07
CA LEU A 684 -1.44 -32.17 -9.02
C LEU A 684 -2.28 -33.28 -9.65
N GLN A 685 -1.65 -34.39 -10.00
CA GLN A 685 -2.34 -35.59 -10.48
C GLN A 685 -3.18 -36.20 -9.33
N PRO A 686 -4.51 -36.35 -9.49
CA PRO A 686 -5.36 -36.98 -8.48
C PRO A 686 -4.87 -38.37 -8.07
N GLN A 687 -5.02 -38.71 -6.79
CA GLN A 687 -4.64 -40.02 -6.21
C GLN A 687 -3.15 -40.37 -6.29
N SER A 688 -2.29 -39.44 -6.71
CA SER A 688 -0.84 -39.57 -6.63
C SER A 688 -0.33 -39.24 -5.22
N THR A 689 1.00 -39.33 -5.02
CA THR A 689 1.64 -38.95 -3.76
C THR A 689 2.50 -37.71 -3.95
N ALA A 690 2.54 -36.87 -2.92
CA ALA A 690 3.43 -35.71 -2.85
C ALA A 690 4.29 -35.80 -1.59
N THR A 691 5.60 -35.64 -1.71
CA THR A 691 6.55 -35.77 -0.59
C THR A 691 7.14 -34.42 -0.25
N LEU A 692 7.00 -34.01 1.01
CA LEU A 692 7.50 -32.76 1.54
C LEU A 692 8.85 -33.00 2.25
N GLU A 693 9.88 -32.29 1.81
CA GLU A 693 11.25 -32.40 2.31
C GLU A 693 11.83 -31.02 2.64
N VAL A 694 12.84 -30.99 3.51
CA VAL A 694 13.72 -29.85 3.71
C VAL A 694 15.12 -30.28 3.26
N ARG A 695 15.76 -29.51 2.40
CA ARG A 695 17.08 -29.86 1.85
C ARG A 695 18.26 -29.20 2.55
N SER A 696 18.07 -28.07 3.24
CA SER A 696 19.13 -27.44 4.04
C SER A 696 19.52 -28.27 5.27
N THR A 697 18.56 -29.03 5.82
CA THR A 697 18.79 -30.12 6.77
C THR A 697 18.10 -31.35 6.20
N PRO A 698 18.76 -32.14 5.32
CA PRO A 698 18.11 -33.18 4.53
C PRO A 698 17.21 -34.11 5.35
N MET A 699 15.89 -33.87 5.28
CA MET A 699 14.89 -34.66 6.00
C MET A 699 13.53 -34.62 5.30
N THR A 700 12.80 -35.73 5.34
CA THR A 700 11.39 -35.79 4.91
C THR A 700 10.49 -35.37 6.07
N LEU A 701 9.66 -34.36 5.84
CA LEU A 701 8.70 -33.86 6.84
C LEU A 701 7.39 -34.63 6.81
N ALA A 702 6.86 -34.92 5.61
CA ALA A 702 5.60 -35.62 5.43
C ALA A 702 5.41 -36.17 4.01
N THR A 703 4.46 -37.09 3.85
CA THR A 703 3.94 -37.53 2.55
C THR A 703 2.43 -37.36 2.54
N PHE A 704 1.90 -36.74 1.49
CA PHE A 704 0.48 -36.51 1.27
C PHE A 704 -0.04 -37.38 0.14
N VAL A 705 -1.29 -37.82 0.26
CA VAL A 705 -2.06 -38.37 -0.86
C VAL A 705 -2.82 -37.21 -1.50
N VAL A 706 -2.67 -37.02 -2.81
CA VAL A 706 -3.35 -35.96 -3.56
C VAL A 706 -4.84 -36.30 -3.66
N ASN A 707 -5.71 -35.33 -3.32
CA ASN A 707 -7.16 -35.52 -3.32
C ASN A 707 -7.70 -35.78 -4.75
N ASP A 708 -8.97 -36.18 -4.86
CA ASP A 708 -9.60 -36.49 -6.16
C ASP A 708 -9.68 -35.25 -7.09
N SER A 709 -9.64 -34.05 -6.52
CA SER A 709 -9.61 -32.77 -7.24
C SER A 709 -8.20 -32.34 -7.68
N GLY A 710 -7.14 -33.06 -7.31
CA GLY A 710 -5.75 -32.72 -7.62
C GLY A 710 -5.13 -31.65 -6.72
N GLY A 711 -5.62 -31.48 -5.50
CA GLY A 711 -5.09 -30.57 -4.47
C GLY A 711 -4.61 -31.29 -3.22
N ILE A 712 -4.03 -30.53 -2.28
CA ILE A 712 -3.61 -30.99 -0.96
C ILE A 712 -4.11 -29.99 0.08
N THR A 713 -4.64 -30.48 1.19
CA THR A 713 -4.90 -29.67 2.39
C THR A 713 -4.60 -30.54 3.61
N GLY A 714 -3.64 -30.13 4.43
CA GLY A 714 -3.26 -30.86 5.63
C GLY A 714 -2.43 -30.00 6.58
N SER A 715 -2.15 -30.52 7.78
CA SER A 715 -1.25 -29.85 8.72
C SER A 715 -0.22 -30.82 9.26
N ILE A 716 1.03 -30.37 9.33
CA ILE A 716 2.16 -31.11 9.89
C ILE A 716 2.68 -30.41 11.14
N SER A 717 3.38 -31.15 12.00
CA SER A 717 4.13 -30.56 13.10
C SER A 717 5.56 -30.32 12.62
N ILE A 718 6.12 -29.15 12.93
CA ILE A 718 7.52 -28.85 12.61
C ILE A 718 8.39 -29.64 13.59
N PRO A 719 9.30 -30.54 13.12
CA PRO A 719 10.12 -31.34 14.02
C PRO A 719 11.06 -30.46 14.86
N ASP A 720 11.21 -30.76 16.15
CA ASP A 720 12.19 -30.10 17.04
C ASP A 720 13.65 -30.26 16.56
N SER A 721 13.91 -31.24 15.70
CA SER A 721 15.22 -31.49 15.09
C SER A 721 15.53 -30.59 13.90
N LEU A 722 14.55 -29.84 13.39
CA LEU A 722 14.80 -28.84 12.35
C LEU A 722 15.39 -27.61 13.03
N GLU A 723 16.68 -27.34 12.77
CA GLU A 723 17.38 -26.21 13.37
C GLU A 723 16.66 -24.88 13.08
N ALA A 724 16.85 -23.88 13.94
CA ALA A 724 16.37 -22.53 13.69
C ALA A 724 17.23 -21.88 12.58
N GLY A 725 16.59 -21.37 11.52
CA GLY A 725 17.31 -20.79 10.39
C GLY A 725 16.45 -20.67 9.14
N PHE A 726 17.12 -20.39 8.01
CA PHE A 726 16.49 -20.36 6.69
C PHE A 726 16.53 -21.73 6.05
N HIS A 727 15.37 -22.19 5.61
CA HIS A 727 15.18 -23.48 4.96
C HIS A 727 14.42 -23.31 3.65
N THR A 728 14.61 -24.26 2.75
CA THR A 728 13.75 -24.40 1.58
C THR A 728 12.98 -25.70 1.73
N LEU A 729 11.66 -25.57 1.73
CA LEU A 729 10.72 -26.67 1.66
C LEU A 729 10.57 -27.09 0.20
N HIS A 730 10.62 -28.38 -0.08
CA HIS A 730 10.40 -28.96 -1.40
C HIS A 730 9.24 -29.94 -1.32
N LEU A 731 8.25 -29.76 -2.17
CA LEU A 731 7.13 -30.68 -2.33
C LEU A 731 7.25 -31.36 -3.70
N PHE A 732 7.83 -32.56 -3.70
CA PHE A 732 7.98 -33.38 -4.89
C PHE A 732 6.67 -34.08 -5.21
N ALA A 733 6.16 -33.86 -6.42
CA ALA A 733 4.88 -34.42 -6.86
C ALA A 733 4.85 -34.64 -8.37
N VAL A 734 3.72 -35.13 -8.88
CA VAL A 734 3.43 -35.27 -10.31
C VAL A 734 2.28 -34.33 -10.67
N ASN A 735 2.45 -33.51 -11.71
CA ASN A 735 1.37 -32.63 -12.21
C ASN A 735 0.32 -33.42 -13.01
N ARG A 736 -0.78 -32.79 -13.43
CA ARG A 736 -1.86 -33.45 -14.17
C ARG A 736 -1.42 -34.02 -15.52
N GLU A 737 -0.35 -33.49 -16.08
CA GLU A 737 0.28 -33.94 -17.33
C GLU A 737 1.21 -35.15 -17.14
N GLY A 738 1.36 -35.66 -15.91
CA GLY A 738 2.21 -36.81 -15.60
C GLY A 738 3.70 -36.48 -15.45
N GLN A 739 4.06 -35.20 -15.35
CA GLN A 739 5.43 -34.73 -15.25
C GLN A 739 5.85 -34.58 -13.78
N SER A 740 7.09 -34.96 -13.46
CA SER A 740 7.65 -34.74 -12.13
C SER A 740 7.94 -33.26 -11.89
N ILE A 741 7.40 -32.71 -10.82
CA ILE A 741 7.55 -31.31 -10.43
C ILE A 741 8.12 -31.18 -9.00
N ASP A 742 8.71 -30.04 -8.72
CA ASP A 742 9.16 -29.61 -7.40
C ASP A 742 8.53 -28.25 -7.07
N LEU A 743 7.56 -28.22 -6.18
CA LEU A 743 7.03 -26.97 -5.66
C LEU A 743 7.85 -26.59 -4.43
N TYR A 744 8.55 -25.46 -4.46
CA TYR A 744 9.37 -25.04 -3.33
C TYR A 744 8.96 -23.70 -2.74
N GLN A 745 9.19 -23.59 -1.43
CA GLN A 745 8.91 -22.39 -0.64
C GLN A 745 10.04 -22.16 0.37
N PHE A 746 10.41 -20.89 0.55
CA PHE A 746 11.36 -20.50 1.59
C PHE A 746 10.66 -20.42 2.95
N LEU A 747 11.28 -21.02 3.97
CA LEU A 747 10.81 -21.10 5.35
C LEU A 747 11.87 -20.50 6.28
N THR A 748 11.44 -19.81 7.34
CA THR A 748 12.33 -19.41 8.45
C THR A 748 11.80 -20.05 9.75
N THR A 749 12.65 -20.73 10.50
CA THR A 749 12.32 -21.42 11.76
C THR A 749 12.97 -20.68 12.94
N GLY A 750 12.26 -20.50 14.07
CA GLY A 750 12.82 -19.85 15.29
C GLY A 750 11.95 -18.80 15.99
N GLU A 751 10.75 -18.50 15.51
CA GLU A 751 9.81 -17.57 16.16
C GLU A 751 8.54 -18.28 16.65
N SER A 752 8.00 -17.80 17.78
CA SER A 752 6.54 -17.75 17.94
C SER A 752 6.04 -16.68 16.97
N VAL A 753 5.63 -17.11 15.77
CA VAL A 753 5.32 -16.26 14.63
C VAL A 753 4.23 -15.25 14.97
N GLY A 754 4.64 -14.00 15.20
CA GLY A 754 3.80 -12.83 15.04
C GLY A 754 3.63 -12.55 13.55
N ALA A 755 2.62 -13.17 12.93
CA ALA A 755 2.05 -12.80 11.64
C ALA A 755 3.02 -12.64 10.44
N ILE A 756 3.46 -13.76 9.87
CA ILE A 756 3.33 -13.94 8.41
C ILE A 756 2.13 -14.86 8.20
N GLN A 757 0.94 -14.29 8.32
CA GLN A 757 -0.31 -15.01 8.05
C GLN A 757 -0.55 -14.98 6.55
N SER A 758 -0.34 -16.07 5.82
CA SER A 758 -1.06 -16.32 4.56
C SER A 758 -2.21 -17.28 4.90
N GLY A 759 -3.32 -16.69 5.33
CA GLY A 759 -4.52 -17.42 5.77
C GLY A 759 -5.60 -17.46 4.69
N VAL A 760 -5.74 -18.60 4.02
CA VAL A 760 -6.98 -18.98 3.33
C VAL A 760 -7.95 -19.53 4.38
N SER A 761 -9.12 -18.90 4.53
CA SER A 761 -10.22 -19.41 5.33
C SER A 761 -11.09 -20.37 4.50
N GLN A 762 -11.55 -21.46 5.13
CA GLN A 762 -12.23 -22.64 4.61
C GLN A 762 -13.62 -22.41 3.94
N ARG A 763 -13.92 -21.27 3.31
CA ARG A 763 -15.26 -21.02 2.72
C ARG A 763 -15.37 -20.69 1.23
N ASP A 764 -14.26 -20.57 0.50
CA ASP A 764 -14.32 -19.98 -0.86
C ASP A 764 -13.88 -20.89 -2.04
N VAL A 765 -13.89 -22.22 -1.89
CA VAL A 765 -13.37 -23.13 -2.95
C VAL A 765 -14.37 -23.45 -4.08
N ASN A 766 -15.65 -23.10 -3.98
CA ASN A 766 -16.62 -23.49 -5.03
C ASN A 766 -16.83 -22.46 -6.17
N GLY A 767 -15.89 -21.54 -6.40
CA GLY A 767 -16.13 -20.34 -7.19
C GLY A 767 -15.26 -20.09 -8.42
N SER A 768 -14.65 -21.06 -9.09
CA SER A 768 -14.09 -20.83 -10.44
C SER A 768 -13.72 -22.13 -11.14
N LEU A 769 -14.53 -22.56 -12.12
CA LEU A 769 -14.15 -23.34 -13.31
C LEU A 769 -15.44 -23.76 -14.07
N SER A 770 -16.07 -22.84 -14.80
CA SER A 770 -16.93 -23.22 -15.94
C SER A 770 -17.28 -22.02 -16.82
N ASN A 771 -16.47 -21.77 -17.86
CA ASN A 771 -16.87 -21.00 -19.03
C ASN A 771 -16.62 -21.82 -20.30
N ILE A 772 -17.50 -22.78 -20.57
CA ILE A 772 -17.79 -23.26 -21.93
C ILE A 772 -19.31 -23.20 -22.09
N ARG A 773 -19.77 -22.37 -23.05
CA ARG A 773 -21.18 -22.08 -23.36
C ARG A 773 -22.02 -23.34 -23.65
N ARG A 774 -23.29 -23.34 -23.23
CA ARG A 774 -24.48 -23.61 -24.07
C ARG A 774 -25.76 -23.06 -23.42
N VAL A 775 -26.74 -22.80 -24.30
CA VAL A 775 -27.96 -21.98 -24.17
C VAL A 775 -29.10 -22.66 -23.39
N SER A 776 -29.81 -21.87 -22.56
CA SER A 776 -31.20 -21.84 -22.00
C SER A 776 -32.25 -22.95 -22.33
N PRO A 777 -33.49 -22.95 -21.74
CA PRO A 777 -34.00 -22.61 -20.38
C PRO A 777 -35.07 -23.61 -19.82
N ALA A 778 -35.43 -23.57 -18.51
CA ALA A 778 -36.76 -23.88 -17.92
C ALA A 778 -36.70 -23.91 -16.35
N VAL A 779 -37.39 -23.03 -15.59
CA VAL A 779 -38.79 -23.05 -15.08
C VAL A 779 -38.99 -23.78 -13.72
N SER A 780 -39.39 -22.99 -12.69
CA SER A 780 -40.21 -23.32 -11.48
C SER A 780 -39.62 -24.29 -10.43
N ASN A 781 -39.94 -24.33 -9.13
CA ASN A 781 -40.92 -23.71 -8.23
C ASN A 781 -40.46 -24.14 -6.80
N SER A 782 -40.36 -23.22 -5.81
CA SER A 782 -41.28 -23.07 -4.67
C SER A 782 -41.08 -23.98 -3.42
N VAL A 783 -41.35 -23.34 -2.27
CA VAL A 783 -41.88 -23.85 -1.00
C VAL A 783 -40.92 -24.09 0.18
N ALA A 784 -41.34 -23.45 1.27
CA ALA A 784 -40.86 -23.44 2.63
C ALA A 784 -41.18 -24.69 3.46
N SER A 785 -40.46 -24.87 4.57
CA SER A 785 -40.82 -25.48 5.87
C SER A 785 -39.54 -26.08 6.49
N GLY A 786 -39.31 -26.10 7.80
CA GLY A 786 -40.20 -25.84 8.91
C GLY A 786 -39.44 -25.68 10.23
N ILE A 787 -40.25 -25.26 11.19
CA ILE A 787 -40.04 -24.90 12.60
C ILE A 787 -39.90 -26.15 13.49
N SER A 788 -39.21 -26.01 14.63
CA SER A 788 -39.54 -26.46 16.01
C SER A 788 -38.27 -26.87 16.78
N ASP A 789 -38.05 -26.63 18.07
CA ASP A 789 -38.84 -26.21 19.23
C ASP A 789 -37.84 -25.79 20.35
N ILE A 790 -38.04 -24.68 21.09
CA ILE A 790 -38.66 -24.57 22.45
C ILE A 790 -37.78 -25.24 23.55
N THR A 791 -37.39 -24.68 24.70
CA THR A 791 -37.92 -23.75 25.75
C THR A 791 -36.68 -23.14 26.48
N GLY A 792 -36.63 -21.99 27.16
CA GLY A 792 -37.60 -21.23 27.96
C GLY A 792 -37.25 -21.30 29.46
N VAL A 793 -36.97 -20.16 30.12
CA VAL A 793 -37.40 -19.72 31.49
C VAL A 793 -36.45 -18.66 32.10
N LEU A 794 -36.91 -17.40 32.03
CA LEU A 794 -37.06 -16.36 33.07
C LEU A 794 -36.12 -16.28 34.31
N GLY A 795 -35.69 -15.04 34.61
CA GLY A 795 -36.08 -14.40 35.88
C GLY A 795 -35.00 -13.93 36.87
N ALA A 796 -34.63 -12.65 36.76
CA ALA A 796 -34.60 -11.63 37.82
C ALA A 796 -33.95 -11.87 39.23
N GLN A 797 -33.12 -10.87 39.59
CA GLN A 797 -33.00 -10.16 40.88
C GLN A 797 -32.03 -10.58 42.00
N SER A 798 -31.33 -9.55 42.49
CA SER A 798 -31.04 -9.16 43.89
C SER A 798 -29.63 -9.40 44.50
N SER A 799 -28.91 -8.28 44.64
CA SER A 799 -28.29 -7.66 45.85
C SER A 799 -27.68 -8.48 47.01
N GLY A 800 -26.50 -8.00 47.46
CA GLY A 800 -25.94 -8.10 48.82
C GLY A 800 -24.93 -9.25 49.00
N GLY A 801 -23.68 -9.11 49.47
CA GLY A 801 -23.04 -8.13 50.32
C GLY A 801 -22.53 -8.84 51.59
N LEU A 802 -21.20 -8.88 51.82
CA LEU A 802 -20.48 -8.77 53.11
C LEU A 802 -19.08 -9.46 53.16
N ASN A 803 -18.05 -8.63 53.39
CA ASN A 803 -16.86 -8.75 54.26
C ASN A 803 -16.30 -10.14 54.65
N ASN A 804 -14.97 -10.36 54.55
CA ASN A 804 -13.99 -9.94 55.58
C ASN A 804 -12.50 -10.32 55.28
N SER A 805 -11.60 -9.38 55.57
CA SER A 805 -10.28 -9.50 56.26
C SER A 805 -9.06 -10.27 55.68
N LEU A 806 -8.07 -9.47 55.26
CA LEU A 806 -6.64 -9.41 55.66
C LEU A 806 -5.87 -10.70 56.04
N LYS A 807 -4.74 -10.96 55.35
CA LYS A 807 -3.36 -10.92 55.93
C LYS A 807 -2.25 -11.14 54.87
N LYS A 808 -1.16 -10.36 55.01
CA LYS A 808 0.13 -10.42 54.31
C LYS A 808 0.98 -11.62 54.74
N SER A 809 1.78 -12.19 53.83
CA SER A 809 3.20 -12.57 54.05
C SER A 809 3.83 -13.28 52.83
N ALA A 810 4.95 -12.76 52.32
CA ALA A 810 6.02 -13.53 51.62
C ALA A 810 6.74 -14.46 52.65
N PRO A 811 7.61 -15.47 52.33
CA PRO A 811 8.72 -15.56 51.34
C PRO A 811 8.89 -17.03 50.80
N PRO A 812 10.07 -17.68 50.46
CA PRO A 812 11.50 -17.27 50.38
C PRO A 812 12.35 -17.82 49.20
N VAL A 813 13.62 -17.36 49.19
CA VAL A 813 14.81 -17.88 48.47
C VAL A 813 15.56 -18.87 49.38
N ILE A 814 16.13 -19.96 48.84
CA ILE A 814 17.44 -20.58 49.23
C ILE A 814 17.82 -21.73 48.26
N SER A 815 19.14 -21.84 48.05
CA SER A 815 20.00 -22.75 47.26
C SER A 815 19.85 -24.26 47.42
N TYR A 816 20.31 -25.05 46.42
CA TYR A 816 21.18 -26.24 46.61
C TYR A 816 21.95 -26.61 45.31
N LEU A 817 23.24 -26.94 45.47
CA LEU A 817 24.15 -27.62 44.52
C LEU A 817 24.23 -29.12 44.91
N GLU A 818 24.79 -29.95 43.99
CA GLU A 818 25.01 -31.43 44.05
C GLU A 818 23.78 -32.26 43.61
N ASP A 819 23.78 -33.09 42.55
CA ASP A 819 24.68 -34.19 42.16
C ASP A 819 24.71 -34.42 40.62
N VAL A 820 25.86 -34.82 40.06
CA VAL A 820 26.02 -35.34 38.68
C VAL A 820 26.85 -36.63 38.69
N PRO A 821 26.41 -37.74 38.07
CA PRO A 821 27.28 -38.88 37.79
C PRO A 821 28.07 -38.69 36.48
N GLN A 822 29.36 -39.02 36.55
CA GLN A 822 30.30 -39.01 35.45
C GLN A 822 30.09 -40.19 34.50
N SER A 823 29.82 -39.90 33.22
CA SER A 823 30.42 -40.66 32.10
C SER A 823 30.30 -39.87 30.80
N VAL A 824 31.39 -39.87 30.03
CA VAL A 824 31.56 -39.41 28.63
C VAL A 824 32.12 -37.99 28.42
N ARG A 825 33.45 -37.94 28.24
CA ARG A 825 34.18 -37.12 27.25
C ARG A 825 35.33 -37.99 26.70
N PRO A 826 35.90 -37.78 25.48
CA PRO A 826 35.98 -36.49 24.76
C PRO A 826 35.92 -36.54 23.21
N VAL A 827 35.19 -35.60 22.56
CA VAL A 827 35.59 -34.89 21.31
C VAL A 827 34.92 -33.52 21.35
N LEU A 828 35.51 -32.50 21.98
CA LEU A 828 35.07 -31.09 21.84
C LEU A 828 36.00 -30.04 22.48
N PHE A 829 37.10 -30.42 23.14
CA PHE A 829 37.95 -29.46 23.88
C PHE A 829 39.13 -28.86 23.10
N GLY A 830 39.29 -29.17 21.81
CA GLY A 830 40.38 -28.64 20.98
C GLY A 830 40.11 -27.24 20.37
N GLY A 831 38.87 -26.94 19.98
CA GLY A 831 38.57 -25.73 19.19
C GLY A 831 38.41 -24.45 20.01
N ILE A 832 37.89 -24.55 21.23
CA ILE A 832 37.50 -23.37 22.03
C ILE A 832 38.73 -22.65 22.64
N LEU A 833 39.83 -23.36 22.89
CA LEU A 833 41.06 -22.78 23.43
C LEU A 833 41.84 -21.95 22.39
N VAL A 834 41.73 -22.25 21.10
CA VAL A 834 42.39 -21.50 20.02
C VAL A 834 41.70 -20.15 19.76
N ILE A 835 40.37 -20.11 19.92
CA ILE A 835 39.55 -18.90 19.73
C ILE A 835 39.79 -17.88 20.85
N MET A 836 39.91 -18.34 22.10
CA MET A 836 40.18 -17.47 23.25
C MET A 836 41.61 -16.88 23.21
N ALA A 837 42.59 -17.63 22.69
CA ALA A 837 43.94 -17.13 22.52
C ALA A 837 44.03 -16.04 21.44
N GLY A 838 43.33 -16.21 20.30
CA GLY A 838 43.32 -15.22 19.21
C GLY A 838 42.70 -13.87 19.63
N LEU A 839 41.61 -13.89 20.38
CA LEU A 839 40.89 -12.70 20.84
C LEU A 839 41.66 -11.90 21.92
N LEU A 840 42.44 -12.55 22.78
CA LEU A 840 43.28 -11.85 23.78
C LEU A 840 44.44 -11.08 23.14
N THR A 841 45.03 -11.59 22.05
CA THR A 841 46.09 -10.91 21.31
C THR A 841 45.59 -9.68 20.54
N LEU A 842 44.34 -9.70 20.05
CA LEU A 842 43.76 -8.56 19.34
C LEU A 842 43.40 -7.40 20.28
N CYS A 843 42.88 -7.73 21.48
CA CYS A 843 42.55 -6.73 22.52
C CYS A 843 43.80 -6.03 23.09
N THR A 844 44.92 -6.75 23.24
CA THR A 844 46.17 -6.14 23.72
C THR A 844 46.82 -5.22 22.69
N PHE A 845 46.67 -5.50 21.39
CA PHE A 845 47.22 -4.65 20.31
C PHE A 845 46.43 -3.33 20.12
N LEU A 846 45.11 -3.35 20.33
CA LEU A 846 44.24 -2.18 20.19
C LEU A 846 44.31 -1.20 21.37
N VAL A 847 44.62 -1.69 22.58
CA VAL A 847 44.78 -0.84 23.78
C VAL A 847 46.13 -0.11 23.77
N TRP A 848 47.20 -0.70 23.21
CA TRP A 848 48.53 -0.08 23.19
C TRP A 848 48.65 1.08 22.18
N LYS A 849 47.87 1.07 21.08
CA LYS A 849 47.91 2.13 20.05
C LYS A 849 47.17 3.43 20.42
N ARG A 850 46.42 3.45 21.54
CA ARG A 850 45.55 4.59 21.91
C ARG A 850 46.14 5.52 22.98
N TRP A 851 47.35 5.24 23.49
CA TRP A 851 47.98 5.98 24.61
C TRP A 851 49.39 6.54 24.36
N VAL A 852 49.75 6.84 23.11
CA VAL A 852 50.98 7.60 22.82
C VAL A 852 50.64 8.83 21.99
N LYS A 853 50.53 9.99 22.65
CA LYS A 853 50.63 11.30 21.99
C LYS A 853 52.12 11.66 21.89
N PRO A 854 52.63 12.13 20.74
CA PRO A 854 53.94 12.77 20.68
C PRO A 854 53.78 14.27 20.99
N ALA A 855 54.72 14.82 21.76
CA ALA A 855 54.97 16.25 21.87
C ALA A 855 56.44 16.48 22.21
N PRO A 856 57.01 17.64 21.83
CA PRO A 856 57.21 18.13 20.47
C PRO A 856 58.39 17.46 19.75
#